data_AF-F4Q2I7-F1
#
_entry.id   AF-F4Q2I7-F1
#
_cell.length_a   1.000
_cell.length_b   1.000
_cell.length_c   1.000
_cell.angle_alpha   90.00
_cell.angle_beta   90.00
_cell.angle_gamma   90.00
#
_symmetry.space_group_name_H-M   'P 1'
#
loop_
_entity.id
_entity.type
_entity.pdbx_description
1 polymer ?
#
loop_
_entity_poly.entity_id
_entity_poly.type
_entity_poly.pdbx_seq_one_letter_code
_entity_poly.pdbx_strand_id
1 'polypeptide(L)'
;MFILLKLLVLVLLKVSISIGTSNTIYVDSLDVIKQHFSSSSSSSSSSSSSGLQICGDLTNKCNNLKEAISSAKAIGQEQELEIILMNQFYNQYENTELDINHLNLVIRSIDYSYIDCSKVTYGFKLTKSKVKFINVGIKECISLVGGAIYSYQSSIIGENMDFSLNLAFTSGGAIQLMDSSLICTDCTFENNDCSLSSGKMIFAFNSSINLKAPKGCNSKLGSANDIYLSQSQGVIYNPLSKSQFGVRCTSDSKMLVREEKQLIPICNTVSSCSFSSILRNTQFANNNNNNCLNKKCHFSGSYIYLFNLCPFAANNIQHCPVEGFPKPLQNIGFDQLITSATHYGFIKTFIEPLSSFSVKPIRVKIFGHNLGVGLKINQNQTIIDSLTPNQDFDHMIQIPLSNRHHTEIFLEFRTMETPSKASLHFEFIDPVDFSHIYSNEIDKPSECGQGDRVCSGIPSDCILNCFDQIGTNCPSQVDPLKVSHLPKLDTLSYLMDNQYFFSLPGLIHLAHGVDLKTGDETENVVFDFGYCNNSSFKVIQDVARGVIYSVPPEFDVELVPFCESESSSKMYQSSRQHQRDLATQSGMSASFSIGGGAKSYSASLDAAYSSSQEVQTTSNQETKSGGTTLSTSIKCSISSVSRNAIRFHVSFIQELAEITSSQEMIYFIEKFGSLYYKSAVLGGSLESITTTQTSSLKTNNHLDVKKQAQASFSAQISTPYGGGGGSYSQDDESQDVQDTNEEFERSTTKSKLFVNGGSPGSFGPDTTSPSSFNEWAESIDQRPQPIKYDLDIIGNIIPSSWILPKPIENYTTYQELWFAGYHLYVTKDPVPLPDPNYERMNIHFLASTSHKRTLNDTERQMLGQLFWTLTCHSNSSVKLDMGPFDLSGAVNCANNKCLKTFSIPWVQVWEIGRLNISYLDKNQNMVPLNVTNYFDKIIIHTITTAYSRGYVFVPNITETTTWIEINTTISHPINSTTINTVVITTTTTNSTKPPTKYTVTNLNITNTTISDALQTNTSLALSNFTTHDTLQPLQPLNNASNSGHLHVYYTLVGGSAVNSAPSSSGFDRPRSSDPILILRFCRPQSIDCTENIGGENLSLLYIKMFSSAINGTNSASSPFDNGVTYTMYPNTG
;
A
#
# COMPACT_ATOMS: atom_id res chain seq x y z
N MET A 1 -37.33 26.27 -31.06
CA MET A 1 -36.90 27.46 -30.30
C MET A 1 -36.79 27.20 -28.80
N PHE A 2 -37.86 26.82 -28.08
CA PHE A 2 -37.79 26.50 -26.63
C PHE A 2 -36.74 25.44 -26.23
N ILE A 3 -36.57 24.39 -27.04
CA ILE A 3 -35.52 23.36 -26.81
C ILE A 3 -34.11 23.97 -26.96
N LEU A 4 -33.91 24.87 -27.93
CA LEU A 4 -32.64 25.57 -28.12
C LEU A 4 -32.32 26.48 -26.92
N LEU A 5 -33.34 27.13 -26.35
CA LEU A 5 -33.19 27.96 -25.15
C LEU A 5 -32.86 27.12 -23.92
N LYS A 6 -33.48 25.94 -23.75
CA LYS A 6 -33.11 24.98 -22.70
C LYS A 6 -31.68 24.46 -22.87
N LEU A 7 -31.24 24.14 -24.09
CA LEU A 7 -29.85 23.76 -24.35
C LEU A 7 -28.88 24.91 -24.04
N LEU A 8 -29.18 26.13 -24.46
CA LEU A 8 -28.35 27.30 -24.17
C LEU A 8 -28.23 27.55 -22.67
N VAL A 9 -29.33 27.42 -21.93
CA VAL A 9 -29.34 27.55 -20.45
C VAL A 9 -28.59 26.40 -19.78
N LEU A 10 -28.66 25.16 -20.27
CA LEU A 10 -27.86 24.05 -19.74
C LEU A 10 -26.36 24.21 -20.03
N VAL A 11 -26.00 24.72 -21.22
CA VAL A 11 -24.61 25.02 -21.59
C VAL A 11 -24.08 26.17 -20.74
N LEU A 12 -24.86 27.23 -20.54
CA LEU A 12 -24.48 28.35 -19.67
C LEU A 12 -24.39 27.91 -18.19
N LEU A 13 -25.26 27.04 -17.70
CA LEU A 13 -25.14 26.47 -16.35
C LEU A 13 -23.91 25.56 -16.19
N LYS A 14 -23.56 24.74 -17.19
CA LYS A 14 -22.30 23.97 -17.17
C LYS A 14 -21.05 24.86 -17.25
N VAL A 15 -21.11 25.97 -17.99
CA VAL A 15 -20.01 26.95 -18.08
C VAL A 15 -19.89 27.78 -16.79
N SER A 16 -21.01 28.11 -16.11
CA SER A 16 -21.01 28.87 -14.86
C SER A 16 -20.68 28.06 -13.59
N ILE A 17 -20.62 26.74 -13.67
CA ILE A 17 -20.16 25.86 -12.56
C ILE A 17 -18.74 25.32 -12.83
N SER A 18 -18.03 25.87 -13.82
CA SER A 18 -16.56 25.88 -13.80
C SER A 18 -16.10 27.02 -12.88
N ILE A 19 -16.31 26.85 -11.57
CA ILE A 19 -15.52 27.58 -10.58
C ILE A 19 -14.09 27.12 -10.84
N GLY A 20 -13.24 28.03 -11.34
CA GLY A 20 -11.84 27.73 -11.58
C GLY A 20 -11.16 27.43 -10.25
N THR A 21 -11.10 26.15 -9.89
CA THR A 21 -10.34 25.66 -8.75
C THR A 21 -8.89 26.02 -9.02
N SER A 22 -8.38 27.06 -8.35
CA SER A 22 -6.98 27.40 -8.44
C SER A 22 -6.18 26.19 -7.95
N ASN A 23 -5.23 25.72 -8.76
CA ASN A 23 -4.30 24.65 -8.37
C ASN A 23 -3.28 25.14 -7.33
N THR A 24 -3.68 26.06 -6.45
CA THR A 24 -2.86 26.80 -5.50
C THR A 24 -3.58 26.81 -4.16
N ILE A 25 -2.90 26.30 -3.13
CA ILE A 25 -3.39 26.16 -1.75
C ILE A 25 -2.51 27.04 -0.85
N TYR A 26 -3.08 28.07 -0.23
CA TYR A 26 -2.39 28.97 0.68
C TYR A 26 -2.38 28.41 2.11
N VAL A 27 -1.22 28.46 2.78
CA VAL A 27 -1.04 27.99 4.17
C VAL A 27 -0.49 29.11 5.04
N ASP A 28 -1.21 29.42 6.12
CA ASP A 28 -0.89 30.50 7.06
C ASP A 28 -0.99 29.94 8.48
N SER A 29 0.17 29.56 9.02
CA SER A 29 0.29 29.06 10.40
C SER A 29 0.04 30.21 11.37
N LEU A 30 -1.20 30.33 11.85
CA LEU A 30 -1.60 31.35 12.81
C LEU A 30 -0.70 31.35 14.05
N ASP A 31 -0.01 32.48 14.28
CA ASP A 31 0.68 32.75 15.54
C ASP A 31 -0.33 32.73 16.71
N VAL A 32 -0.25 31.66 17.51
CA VAL A 32 -1.10 31.41 18.69
C VAL A 32 -1.10 32.58 19.69
N ILE A 33 -0.08 33.44 19.62
CA ILE A 33 0.11 34.64 20.46
C ILE A 33 -1.05 35.65 20.36
N LYS A 34 -1.84 35.67 19.28
CA LYS A 34 -2.94 36.67 19.12
C LYS A 34 -4.29 36.29 19.73
N GLN A 35 -4.53 35.05 20.16
CA GLN A 35 -5.86 34.63 20.63
C GLN A 35 -6.18 34.88 22.12
N HIS A 36 -5.27 35.46 22.90
CA HIS A 36 -5.52 35.71 24.33
C HIS A 36 -6.32 36.99 24.67
N PHE A 37 -6.67 37.83 23.69
CA PHE A 37 -7.46 39.05 23.92
C PHE A 37 -8.52 39.33 22.83
N SER A 38 -9.55 38.47 22.77
CA SER A 38 -10.85 38.84 22.19
C SER A 38 -11.97 38.03 22.84
N SER A 39 -12.80 38.70 23.64
CA SER A 39 -13.99 38.15 24.29
C SER A 39 -15.22 38.18 23.37
N SER A 40 -16.27 37.42 23.75
CA SER A 40 -17.58 37.29 23.06
C SER A 40 -17.56 36.51 21.73
N SER A 41 -18.60 35.77 21.32
CA SER A 41 -19.80 35.26 22.01
C SER A 41 -20.54 34.25 21.12
N SER A 42 -21.14 33.21 21.72
CA SER A 42 -22.28 32.42 21.22
C SER A 42 -22.36 31.97 19.75
N SER A 43 -22.50 30.66 19.52
CA SER A 43 -23.78 30.09 19.04
C SER A 43 -23.75 28.56 18.97
N SER A 44 -24.75 27.92 19.59
CA SER A 44 -25.06 26.51 19.36
C SER A 44 -25.81 26.33 18.03
N SER A 45 -25.31 25.51 17.10
CA SER A 45 -26.07 25.08 15.93
C SER A 45 -25.81 23.61 15.58
N SER A 46 -26.92 22.88 15.44
CA SER A 46 -27.15 21.63 14.70
C SER A 46 -25.95 20.91 14.06
N SER A 47 -25.76 19.65 14.47
CA SER A 47 -25.02 18.64 13.72
C SER A 47 -25.67 18.37 12.35
N SER A 48 -25.06 18.90 11.28
CA SER A 48 -25.28 18.49 9.90
C SER A 48 -24.03 17.78 9.36
N SER A 49 -24.22 16.91 8.36
CA SER A 49 -23.19 16.04 7.77
C SER A 49 -21.83 16.73 7.55
N SER A 50 -20.77 16.14 8.11
CA SER A 50 -19.38 16.60 7.98
C SER A 50 -18.83 16.32 6.58
N GLY A 51 -19.21 17.15 5.61
CA GLY A 51 -18.49 17.25 4.35
C GLY A 51 -17.06 17.74 4.61
N LEU A 52 -16.08 17.16 3.92
CA LEU A 52 -14.68 17.56 4.04
C LEU A 52 -14.53 19.02 3.59
N GLN A 53 -14.34 19.94 4.54
CA GLN A 53 -14.14 21.36 4.23
C GLN A 53 -12.75 21.53 3.62
N ILE A 54 -12.70 21.79 2.31
CA ILE A 54 -11.47 22.07 1.58
C ILE A 54 -10.97 23.46 1.99
N CYS A 55 -9.74 23.54 2.52
CA CYS A 55 -9.03 24.78 2.74
C CYS A 55 -8.11 25.08 1.55
N GLY A 56 -7.69 26.33 1.39
CA GLY A 56 -6.58 26.67 0.50
C GLY A 56 -6.75 27.92 -0.35
N ASP A 57 -7.90 28.59 -0.38
CA ASP A 57 -7.99 29.88 -1.09
C ASP A 57 -7.44 31.05 -0.24
N LEU A 58 -7.29 32.23 -0.84
CA LEU A 58 -6.74 33.42 -0.18
C LEU A 58 -7.59 33.92 1.02
N THR A 59 -8.88 33.56 1.06
CA THR A 59 -9.86 33.95 2.10
C THR A 59 -10.06 32.85 3.14
N ASN A 60 -9.92 31.59 2.75
CA ASN A 60 -9.99 30.40 3.60
C ASN A 60 -8.68 29.59 3.50
N LYS A 61 -7.60 30.17 4.01
CA LYS A 61 -6.27 29.54 4.01
C LYS A 61 -6.25 28.31 4.93
N CYS A 62 -5.42 27.33 4.60
CA CYS A 62 -5.15 26.21 5.49
C CYS A 62 -4.34 26.66 6.72
N ASN A 63 -4.69 26.15 7.89
CA ASN A 63 -4.04 26.51 9.16
C ASN A 63 -2.66 25.86 9.29
N ASN A 64 -2.45 24.71 8.64
CA ASN A 64 -1.21 23.95 8.67
C ASN A 64 -1.00 23.13 7.38
N LEU A 65 0.21 22.60 7.21
CA LEU A 65 0.62 21.80 6.06
C LEU A 65 -0.16 20.49 5.91
N LYS A 66 -0.56 19.84 7.01
CA LYS A 66 -1.32 18.58 6.98
C LYS A 66 -2.75 18.78 6.43
N GLU A 67 -3.40 19.87 6.80
CA GLU A 67 -4.69 20.32 6.25
C GLU A 67 -4.58 20.64 4.75
N ALA A 68 -3.49 21.32 4.35
CA ALA A 68 -3.20 21.65 2.95
C ALA A 68 -2.95 20.42 2.06
N ILE A 69 -2.15 19.45 2.54
CA ILE A 69 -1.91 18.18 1.85
C ILE A 69 -3.19 17.33 1.79
N SER A 70 -4.06 17.40 2.81
CA SER A 70 -5.35 16.70 2.82
C SER A 70 -6.33 17.31 1.81
N SER A 71 -6.34 18.64 1.69
CA SER A 71 -7.09 19.36 0.66
C SER A 71 -6.56 19.05 -0.74
N ALA A 72 -5.24 18.97 -0.93
CA ALA A 72 -4.64 18.53 -2.19
C ALA A 72 -5.04 17.10 -2.58
N LYS A 73 -5.08 16.16 -1.61
CA LYS A 73 -5.57 14.78 -1.82
C LYS A 73 -7.02 14.74 -2.32
N ALA A 74 -7.86 15.65 -1.83
CA ALA A 74 -9.28 15.73 -2.22
C ALA A 74 -9.49 16.29 -3.65
N ILE A 75 -8.55 17.08 -4.17
CA ILE A 75 -8.65 17.68 -5.51
C ILE A 75 -8.31 16.68 -6.64
N GLY A 76 -7.48 15.66 -6.36
CA GLY A 76 -7.20 14.55 -7.27
C GLY A 76 -5.73 14.46 -7.74
N GLN A 77 -5.35 13.29 -8.27
CA GLN A 77 -3.94 12.88 -8.41
C GLN A 77 -3.26 13.28 -9.73
N GLU A 78 -4.00 13.67 -10.77
CA GLU A 78 -3.44 13.85 -12.12
C GLU A 78 -2.78 15.22 -12.36
N GLN A 79 -3.12 16.24 -11.57
CA GLN A 79 -2.60 17.60 -11.76
C GLN A 79 -1.47 17.91 -10.76
N GLU A 80 -0.53 18.75 -11.18
CA GLU A 80 0.50 19.31 -10.28
C GLU A 80 -0.13 20.46 -9.48
N LEU A 81 -0.23 20.29 -8.16
CA LEU A 81 -0.85 21.26 -7.24
C LEU A 81 0.22 22.03 -6.46
N GLU A 82 0.05 23.35 -6.35
CA GLU A 82 0.96 24.26 -5.67
C GLU A 82 0.48 24.55 -4.24
N ILE A 83 1.36 24.43 -3.24
CA ILE A 83 1.12 24.82 -1.85
C ILE A 83 2.02 26.02 -1.55
N ILE A 84 1.43 27.16 -1.23
CA ILE A 84 2.14 28.41 -0.93
C ILE A 84 2.20 28.64 0.57
N LEU A 85 3.41 28.58 1.10
CA LEU A 85 3.76 28.92 2.48
C LEU A 85 3.88 30.44 2.62
N MET A 86 3.07 31.02 3.50
CA MET A 86 3.03 32.46 3.76
C MET A 86 3.87 32.90 4.96
N ASN A 87 4.21 31.99 5.89
CA ASN A 87 4.89 32.32 7.15
C ASN A 87 6.33 31.81 7.18
N GLN A 88 7.19 32.45 7.99
CA GLN A 88 8.61 32.10 8.06
C GLN A 88 8.89 30.80 8.86
N PHE A 89 7.99 30.39 9.74
CA PHE A 89 8.15 29.21 10.60
C PHE A 89 6.86 28.40 10.71
N TYR A 90 6.99 27.08 10.58
CA TYR A 90 5.95 26.08 10.74
C TYR A 90 6.47 25.04 11.75
N ASN A 91 6.30 25.33 13.04
CA ASN A 91 6.83 24.54 14.16
C ASN A 91 5.76 23.77 14.96
N GLN A 92 4.49 23.87 14.57
CA GLN A 92 3.38 23.12 15.17
C GLN A 92 3.43 21.66 14.69
N TYR A 93 2.95 20.71 15.49
CA TYR A 93 3.04 19.27 15.17
C TYR A 93 2.23 18.87 13.93
N GLU A 94 1.24 19.66 13.53
CA GLU A 94 0.50 19.50 12.27
C GLU A 94 1.32 19.90 11.02
N ASN A 95 2.57 20.33 11.20
CA ASN A 95 3.54 20.58 10.13
C ASN A 95 4.69 19.54 10.12
N THR A 96 4.58 18.46 10.89
CA THR A 96 5.49 17.30 10.86
C THR A 96 4.72 16.03 10.46
N GLU A 97 5.43 14.92 10.22
CA GLU A 97 4.84 13.65 9.74
C GLU A 97 4.04 13.82 8.44
N LEU A 98 4.57 14.61 7.50
CA LEU A 98 3.86 14.97 6.28
C LEU A 98 3.97 13.86 5.22
N ASP A 99 3.04 12.90 5.31
CA ASP A 99 2.87 11.77 4.37
C ASP A 99 2.24 12.22 3.03
N ILE A 100 3.06 12.22 1.98
CA ILE A 100 2.67 12.49 0.58
C ILE A 100 2.79 11.17 -0.19
N ASN A 101 1.65 10.61 -0.60
CA ASN A 101 1.56 9.34 -1.31
C ASN A 101 0.71 9.49 -2.58
N HIS A 102 1.24 9.08 -3.74
CA HIS A 102 0.61 9.21 -5.05
C HIS A 102 0.16 10.64 -5.43
N LEU A 103 1.00 11.67 -5.18
CA LEU A 103 0.69 13.07 -5.52
C LEU A 103 1.82 13.78 -6.27
N ASN A 104 1.43 14.77 -7.07
CA ASN A 104 2.31 15.71 -7.74
C ASN A 104 2.16 17.10 -7.09
N LEU A 105 3.14 17.54 -6.30
CA LEU A 105 3.06 18.78 -5.49
C LEU A 105 4.23 19.74 -5.73
N VAL A 106 3.95 21.04 -5.68
CA VAL A 106 4.94 22.13 -5.62
C VAL A 106 4.76 22.87 -4.30
N ILE A 107 5.61 22.63 -3.31
CA ILE A 107 5.59 23.34 -2.03
C ILE A 107 6.59 24.51 -2.11
N ARG A 108 6.11 25.74 -2.04
CA ARG A 108 6.95 26.94 -2.16
C ARG A 108 6.71 27.93 -1.03
N SER A 109 7.77 28.62 -0.60
CA SER A 109 7.62 29.88 0.13
C SER A 109 7.56 31.06 -0.85
N ILE A 110 6.87 32.13 -0.43
CA ILE A 110 6.93 33.43 -1.10
C ILE A 110 8.32 34.05 -0.89
N ASP A 111 8.79 34.05 0.36
CA ASP A 111 10.11 34.52 0.79
C ASP A 111 11.03 33.33 1.08
N TYR A 112 11.01 32.87 2.33
CA TYR A 112 11.67 31.67 2.83
C TYR A 112 10.93 31.14 4.06
N SER A 113 10.65 29.83 4.11
CA SER A 113 9.88 29.22 5.20
C SER A 113 10.62 28.01 5.79
N TYR A 114 10.73 27.96 7.12
CA TYR A 114 11.24 26.79 7.84
C TYR A 114 10.12 25.91 8.36
N ILE A 115 10.18 24.63 8.02
CA ILE A 115 9.42 23.56 8.66
C ILE A 115 10.32 23.03 9.78
N ASP A 116 9.88 23.26 11.03
CA ASP A 116 10.68 23.01 12.23
C ASP A 116 10.07 21.87 13.03
N CYS A 117 10.71 20.71 12.95
CA CYS A 117 10.21 19.50 13.60
C CYS A 117 10.35 19.51 15.13
N SER A 118 10.97 20.53 15.73
CA SER A 118 11.10 20.68 17.18
C SER A 118 11.68 19.44 17.89
N LYS A 119 12.60 18.72 17.22
CA LYS A 119 13.26 17.47 17.68
C LYS A 119 12.33 16.25 17.77
N VAL A 120 11.20 16.27 17.06
CA VAL A 120 10.26 15.15 16.95
C VAL A 120 10.22 14.66 15.50
N THR A 121 10.23 13.33 15.29
CA THR A 121 9.83 12.65 14.04
C THR A 121 10.45 13.17 12.73
N TYR A 122 9.91 12.82 11.57
CA TYR A 122 10.38 13.28 10.26
C TYR A 122 9.57 14.48 9.74
N GLY A 123 10.18 15.27 8.85
CA GLY A 123 9.50 16.35 8.13
C GLY A 123 8.51 15.79 7.10
N PHE A 124 9.03 15.13 6.06
CA PHE A 124 8.24 14.55 4.97
C PHE A 124 8.54 13.07 4.74
N LYS A 125 7.49 12.33 4.37
CA LYS A 125 7.58 10.97 3.83
C LYS A 125 6.91 10.92 2.48
N LEU A 126 7.71 10.61 1.45
CA LEU A 126 7.29 10.64 0.06
C LEU A 126 7.21 9.21 -0.48
N THR A 127 6.06 8.82 -1.01
CA THR A 127 5.83 7.50 -1.61
C THR A 127 5.19 7.67 -2.99
N LYS A 128 5.80 7.09 -4.03
CA LYS A 128 5.28 7.09 -5.42
C LYS A 128 4.81 8.49 -5.90
N SER A 129 5.53 9.54 -5.50
CA SER A 129 5.11 10.94 -5.63
C SER A 129 6.17 11.79 -6.34
N LYS A 130 5.77 12.93 -6.90
CA LYS A 130 6.67 13.94 -7.47
C LYS A 130 6.51 15.22 -6.68
N VAL A 131 7.54 15.64 -5.94
CA VAL A 131 7.46 16.83 -5.09
C VAL A 131 8.57 17.82 -5.43
N LYS A 132 8.17 19.04 -5.80
CA LYS A 132 9.06 20.18 -5.95
C LYS A 132 9.00 21.04 -4.70
N PHE A 133 10.15 21.44 -4.17
CA PHE A 133 10.28 22.37 -3.06
C PHE A 133 11.03 23.62 -3.52
N ILE A 134 10.55 24.82 -3.16
CA ILE A 134 11.15 26.10 -3.56
C ILE A 134 11.23 27.04 -2.35
N ASN A 135 12.43 27.50 -1.98
CA ASN A 135 12.67 28.39 -0.83
C ASN A 135 12.15 27.82 0.52
N VAL A 136 12.38 26.53 0.78
CA VAL A 136 11.93 25.86 2.02
C VAL A 136 13.12 25.31 2.79
N GLY A 137 13.18 25.63 4.08
CA GLY A 137 14.06 24.98 5.05
C GLY A 137 13.33 23.86 5.80
N ILE A 138 14.02 22.77 6.12
CA ILE A 138 13.51 21.69 6.99
C ILE A 138 14.56 21.42 8.07
N LYS A 139 14.19 21.61 9.34
CA LYS A 139 15.15 21.58 10.44
C LYS A 139 14.68 20.89 11.71
N GLU A 140 15.67 20.50 12.51
CA GLU A 140 15.52 19.82 13.80
C GLU A 140 14.64 18.55 13.78
N CYS A 141 14.53 17.84 12.65
CA CYS A 141 13.76 16.59 12.58
C CYS A 141 14.58 15.39 13.09
N ILE A 142 13.94 14.45 13.80
CA ILE A 142 14.56 13.25 14.37
C ILE A 142 13.80 11.98 13.95
N SER A 143 14.39 11.21 13.03
CA SER A 143 13.77 10.01 12.45
C SER A 143 14.66 8.76 12.55
N LEU A 144 14.08 7.57 12.38
CA LEU A 144 14.85 6.34 12.17
C LEU A 144 15.68 6.42 10.87
N VAL A 145 15.11 7.04 9.84
CA VAL A 145 15.65 7.22 8.48
C VAL A 145 15.23 8.58 7.93
N GLY A 146 16.11 9.26 7.18
CA GLY A 146 15.72 10.46 6.44
C GLY A 146 15.16 11.55 7.34
N GLY A 147 16.00 12.14 8.20
CA GLY A 147 15.56 13.05 9.26
C GLY A 147 14.57 14.12 8.78
N ALA A 148 14.95 14.88 7.76
CA ALA A 148 14.05 15.82 7.10
C ALA A 148 13.10 15.14 6.08
N ILE A 149 13.64 14.28 5.22
CA ILE A 149 12.87 13.62 4.15
C ILE A 149 13.24 12.14 4.02
N TYR A 150 12.23 11.28 4.10
CA TYR A 150 12.29 9.89 3.63
C TYR A 150 11.56 9.76 2.28
N SER A 151 12.16 9.08 1.31
CA SER A 151 11.64 8.96 -0.05
C SER A 151 11.72 7.52 -0.57
N TYR A 152 10.57 6.98 -0.98
CA TYR A 152 10.43 5.68 -1.63
C TYR A 152 9.75 5.83 -2.99
N GLN A 153 10.36 5.28 -4.05
CA GLN A 153 9.83 5.30 -5.43
C GLN A 153 9.36 6.69 -5.92
N SER A 154 10.02 7.77 -5.47
CA SER A 154 9.56 9.15 -5.65
C SER A 154 10.60 10.04 -6.35
N SER A 155 10.18 11.21 -6.82
CA SER A 155 11.03 12.21 -7.46
C SER A 155 10.97 13.54 -6.72
N ILE A 156 12.12 14.06 -6.32
CA ILE A 156 12.27 15.30 -5.54
C ILE A 156 13.02 16.33 -6.37
N ILE A 157 12.49 17.55 -6.44
CA ILE A 157 13.16 18.71 -7.03
C ILE A 157 13.27 19.81 -5.97
N GLY A 158 14.43 20.01 -5.37
CA GLY A 158 14.70 21.10 -4.43
C GLY A 158 15.36 22.29 -5.11
N GLU A 159 14.81 23.48 -4.93
CA GLU A 159 15.38 24.77 -5.36
C GLU A 159 15.54 25.67 -4.13
N ASN A 160 16.77 26.06 -3.81
CA ASN A 160 17.12 26.90 -2.65
C ASN A 160 16.61 26.31 -1.30
N MET A 161 16.84 25.02 -1.09
CA MET A 161 16.49 24.32 0.17
C MET A 161 17.53 24.55 1.28
N ASP A 162 17.12 24.50 2.54
CA ASP A 162 18.03 24.37 3.69
C ASP A 162 17.66 23.15 4.53
N PHE A 163 18.64 22.30 4.82
CA PHE A 163 18.50 21.16 5.71
C PHE A 163 19.42 21.37 6.90
N SER A 164 18.88 21.71 8.07
CA SER A 164 19.71 22.03 9.23
C SER A 164 19.34 21.24 10.50
N LEU A 165 20.35 20.77 11.23
CA LEU A 165 20.20 20.08 12.52
C LEU A 165 19.32 18.79 12.52
N ASN A 166 19.07 18.18 11.35
CA ASN A 166 18.28 16.95 11.26
C ASN A 166 19.11 15.72 11.70
N LEU A 167 18.49 14.78 12.39
CA LEU A 167 19.11 13.57 12.92
C LEU A 167 18.38 12.32 12.39
N ALA A 168 19.11 11.45 11.70
CA ALA A 168 18.67 10.08 11.48
C ALA A 168 19.38 9.11 12.43
N PHE A 169 18.72 8.03 12.82
CA PHE A 169 19.37 6.97 13.60
C PHE A 169 20.15 6.00 12.71
N THR A 170 19.55 5.52 11.61
CA THR A 170 20.12 4.46 10.77
C THR A 170 20.84 4.98 9.52
N SER A 171 20.22 5.89 8.76
CA SER A 171 20.76 6.40 7.50
C SER A 171 20.08 7.70 7.04
N GLY A 172 20.83 8.53 6.31
CA GLY A 172 20.31 9.75 5.68
C GLY A 172 19.92 10.83 6.68
N GLY A 173 20.92 11.46 7.33
CA GLY A 173 20.66 12.42 8.41
C GLY A 173 19.70 13.55 8.06
N ALA A 174 19.80 14.11 6.84
CA ALA A 174 18.74 14.93 6.25
C ALA A 174 17.81 14.11 5.35
N ILE A 175 18.34 13.43 4.33
CA ILE A 175 17.55 12.76 3.29
C ILE A 175 17.90 11.27 3.19
N GLN A 176 16.90 10.39 3.16
CA GLN A 176 17.04 9.02 2.68
C GLN A 176 16.26 8.82 1.38
N LEU A 177 16.93 8.26 0.36
CA LEU A 177 16.36 7.91 -0.94
C LEU A 177 16.41 6.38 -1.12
N MET A 178 15.27 5.78 -1.47
CA MET A 178 15.13 4.38 -1.87
C MET A 178 14.34 4.33 -3.19
N ASP A 179 14.92 3.72 -4.23
CA ASP A 179 14.34 3.66 -5.58
C ASP A 179 13.88 5.04 -6.12
N SER A 180 14.55 6.12 -5.71
CA SER A 180 14.08 7.50 -5.85
C SER A 180 15.05 8.38 -6.64
N SER A 181 14.61 9.58 -7.03
CA SER A 181 15.44 10.60 -7.68
C SER A 181 15.42 11.91 -6.90
N LEU A 182 16.58 12.57 -6.80
CA LEU A 182 16.72 13.90 -6.20
C LEU A 182 17.47 14.84 -7.13
N ILE A 183 16.87 15.97 -7.49
CA ILE A 183 17.54 17.11 -8.12
C ILE A 183 17.56 18.23 -7.09
N CYS A 184 18.74 18.68 -6.66
CA CYS A 184 18.87 19.76 -5.66
C CYS A 184 19.73 20.89 -6.24
N THR A 185 19.14 22.08 -6.36
CA THR A 185 19.79 23.29 -6.89
C THR A 185 19.91 24.33 -5.78
N ASP A 186 21.14 24.79 -5.51
CA ASP A 186 21.48 25.77 -4.47
C ASP A 186 21.10 25.35 -3.03
N CYS A 187 20.95 24.04 -2.80
CA CYS A 187 20.58 23.48 -1.50
C CYS A 187 21.71 23.56 -0.46
N THR A 188 21.37 23.90 0.78
CA THR A 188 22.26 23.99 1.94
C THR A 188 22.01 22.82 2.89
N PHE A 189 23.07 22.28 3.49
CA PHE A 189 22.99 21.16 4.42
C PHE A 189 23.97 21.36 5.60
N GLU A 190 23.47 21.75 6.77
CA GLU A 190 24.29 22.13 7.92
C GLU A 190 23.98 21.34 9.20
N ASN A 191 25.02 20.82 9.85
CA ASN A 191 24.93 20.15 11.16
C ASN A 191 23.94 18.97 11.25
N ASN A 192 23.55 18.37 10.12
CA ASN A 192 22.79 17.13 10.09
C ASN A 192 23.66 15.96 10.58
N ASP A 193 23.06 14.95 11.20
CA ASP A 193 23.80 13.81 11.75
C ASP A 193 23.09 12.47 11.49
N CYS A 194 23.87 11.40 11.42
CA CYS A 194 23.38 10.05 11.27
C CYS A 194 24.07 9.15 12.29
N SER A 195 23.31 8.57 13.22
CA SER A 195 23.90 7.86 14.37
C SER A 195 24.77 6.67 13.93
N LEU A 196 24.32 5.87 12.96
CA LEU A 196 25.03 4.71 12.41
C LEU A 196 25.98 5.02 11.24
N SER A 197 26.38 6.28 11.01
CA SER A 197 27.38 6.73 10.01
C SER A 197 27.07 6.52 8.51
N SER A 198 25.88 6.04 8.16
CA SER A 198 25.41 5.84 6.78
C SER A 198 24.80 7.11 6.17
N GLY A 199 25.65 8.07 5.81
CA GLY A 199 25.25 9.32 5.13
C GLY A 199 24.63 10.33 6.10
N LYS A 200 25.45 11.25 6.63
CA LYS A 200 24.97 12.33 7.52
C LYS A 200 24.06 13.34 6.82
N MET A 201 24.23 13.51 5.51
CA MET A 201 23.47 14.41 4.67
C MET A 201 22.46 13.61 3.87
N ILE A 202 22.95 12.73 2.99
CA ILE A 202 22.12 11.93 2.09
C ILE A 202 22.57 10.48 2.15
N PHE A 203 21.60 9.57 2.26
CA PHE A 203 21.78 8.15 1.95
C PHE A 203 20.91 7.80 0.74
N ALA A 204 21.50 7.13 -0.25
CA ALA A 204 20.80 6.67 -1.44
C ALA A 204 21.00 5.17 -1.64
N PHE A 205 19.89 4.46 -1.82
CA PHE A 205 19.81 3.06 -2.20
C PHE A 205 19.07 2.93 -3.53
N ASN A 206 19.70 2.32 -4.53
CA ASN A 206 19.16 2.17 -5.90
C ASN A 206 18.54 3.48 -6.45
N SER A 207 19.20 4.62 -6.19
CA SER A 207 18.63 5.95 -6.39
C SER A 207 19.57 6.87 -7.18
N SER A 208 19.03 7.91 -7.80
CA SER A 208 19.79 8.91 -8.56
C SER A 208 19.80 10.27 -7.86
N ILE A 209 20.91 11.01 -7.95
CA ILE A 209 21.07 12.32 -7.32
C ILE A 209 21.75 13.30 -8.29
N ASN A 210 21.21 14.50 -8.46
CA ASN A 210 21.83 15.59 -9.21
C ASN A 210 21.94 16.82 -8.29
N LEU A 211 23.13 17.04 -7.72
CA LEU A 211 23.41 18.19 -6.86
C LEU A 211 24.11 19.30 -7.66
N LYS A 212 23.43 20.44 -7.77
CA LYS A 212 23.94 21.67 -8.39
C LYS A 212 24.18 22.70 -7.29
N ALA A 213 25.42 23.14 -7.14
CA ALA A 213 25.82 24.14 -6.15
C ALA A 213 25.50 23.87 -4.65
N PRO A 214 25.57 22.61 -4.14
CA PRO A 214 25.26 22.35 -2.73
C PRO A 214 26.23 23.04 -1.76
N LYS A 215 25.73 23.47 -0.59
CA LYS A 215 26.47 24.21 0.46
C LYS A 215 26.38 23.50 1.82
N GLY A 216 27.30 23.84 2.73
CA GLY A 216 27.30 23.36 4.12
C GLY A 216 28.31 22.23 4.42
N CYS A 217 28.32 21.77 5.68
CA CYS A 217 29.19 20.71 6.21
C CYS A 217 28.47 20.04 7.40
N ASN A 218 28.40 18.70 7.42
CA ASN A 218 27.65 17.93 8.42
C ASN A 218 28.57 17.07 9.33
N SER A 219 29.82 16.90 8.89
CA SER A 219 30.84 16.11 9.56
C SER A 219 31.55 16.91 10.67
N LYS A 220 31.02 16.83 11.91
CA LYS A 220 31.86 16.99 13.11
C LYS A 220 33.08 16.06 12.97
N LEU A 221 34.28 16.64 13.09
CA LEU A 221 35.59 16.00 12.87
C LEU A 221 35.62 14.52 13.30
N GLY A 222 35.83 13.58 12.35
CA GLY A 222 36.34 12.25 12.72
C GLY A 222 36.05 11.04 11.82
N SER A 223 34.83 10.82 11.31
CA SER A 223 34.50 9.45 10.82
C SER A 223 33.32 9.23 9.86
N ALA A 224 32.56 10.25 9.46
CA ALA A 224 31.30 10.02 8.75
C ALA A 224 31.26 10.66 7.35
N ASN A 225 30.68 9.91 6.43
CA ASN A 225 30.42 10.35 5.05
C ASN A 225 29.17 11.23 5.08
N ASP A 226 29.23 12.39 4.43
CA ASP A 226 28.07 13.25 4.27
C ASP A 226 27.10 12.59 3.27
N ILE A 227 27.60 12.09 2.14
CA ILE A 227 26.80 11.31 1.16
C ILE A 227 27.24 9.84 1.22
N TYR A 228 26.27 8.93 1.31
CA TYR A 228 26.48 7.48 1.19
C TYR A 228 25.63 6.91 0.06
N LEU A 229 26.28 6.23 -0.88
CA LEU A 229 25.67 5.63 -2.07
C LEU A 229 25.77 4.10 -1.99
N SER A 230 24.63 3.43 -2.14
CA SER A 230 24.46 1.97 -2.20
C SER A 230 23.69 1.59 -3.46
N GLN A 231 24.21 0.70 -4.30
CA GLN A 231 23.60 0.30 -5.59
C GLN A 231 23.14 1.48 -6.47
N SER A 232 23.73 2.67 -6.28
CA SER A 232 23.20 3.92 -6.81
C SER A 232 24.04 4.41 -7.98
N GLN A 233 23.41 4.57 -9.15
CA GLN A 233 24.03 5.02 -10.39
C GLN A 233 23.53 6.41 -10.79
N GLY A 234 24.29 7.12 -11.62
CA GLY A 234 23.88 8.42 -12.16
C GLY A 234 23.95 9.58 -11.16
N VAL A 235 24.78 9.49 -10.11
CA VAL A 235 24.99 10.62 -9.21
C VAL A 235 25.84 11.69 -9.89
N ILE A 236 25.23 12.82 -10.25
CA ILE A 236 25.88 13.98 -10.88
C ILE A 236 26.16 15.04 -9.81
N TYR A 237 27.43 15.34 -9.61
CA TYR A 237 27.88 16.43 -8.72
C TYR A 237 28.43 17.61 -9.54
N ASN A 238 27.80 18.77 -9.43
CA ASN A 238 28.19 20.01 -10.10
C ASN A 238 28.43 21.15 -9.08
N PRO A 239 29.63 21.23 -8.48
CA PRO A 239 29.95 22.24 -7.48
C PRO A 239 30.23 23.61 -8.14
N LEU A 240 29.49 24.65 -7.75
CA LEU A 240 29.80 26.04 -8.13
C LEU A 240 30.83 26.71 -7.19
N SER A 241 31.13 26.11 -6.05
CA SER A 241 32.03 26.68 -5.04
C SER A 241 32.92 25.61 -4.40
N LYS A 242 33.84 26.00 -3.49
CA LYS A 242 34.73 25.06 -2.79
C LYS A 242 34.01 24.18 -1.74
N SER A 243 32.68 24.19 -1.65
CA SER A 243 31.92 23.27 -0.81
C SER A 243 32.19 21.82 -1.20
N GLN A 244 32.58 21.01 -0.22
CA GLN A 244 33.03 19.63 -0.44
C GLN A 244 32.52 18.71 0.66
N PHE A 245 31.78 17.71 0.22
CA PHE A 245 31.13 16.68 1.03
C PHE A 245 31.94 15.39 0.95
N GLY A 246 32.07 14.68 2.06
CA GLY A 246 32.63 13.32 2.04
C GLY A 246 31.65 12.35 1.40
N VAL A 247 31.99 11.80 0.22
CA VAL A 247 31.16 10.81 -0.48
C VAL A 247 31.75 9.40 -0.34
N ARG A 248 30.93 8.45 0.10
CA ARG A 248 31.25 7.02 0.11
C ARG A 248 30.33 6.24 -0.78
N CYS A 249 30.91 5.34 -1.56
CA CYS A 249 30.21 4.43 -2.44
C CYS A 249 30.46 2.98 -1.97
N THR A 250 29.45 2.13 -2.11
CA THR A 250 29.61 0.69 -2.30
C THR A 250 30.27 0.39 -3.66
N SER A 251 30.74 -0.85 -3.86
CA SER A 251 31.41 -1.28 -5.11
C SER A 251 30.52 -1.26 -6.36
N ASP A 252 29.20 -1.28 -6.18
CA ASP A 252 28.17 -1.22 -7.23
C ASP A 252 27.64 0.20 -7.50
N SER A 253 28.04 1.20 -6.70
CA SER A 253 27.63 2.60 -6.89
C SER A 253 28.62 3.38 -7.76
N LYS A 254 28.11 4.30 -8.59
CA LYS A 254 28.93 5.14 -9.49
C LYS A 254 28.57 6.62 -9.33
N MET A 255 29.60 7.46 -9.20
CA MET A 255 29.45 8.92 -9.17
C MET A 255 30.18 9.57 -10.36
N LEU A 256 29.51 10.53 -11.00
CA LEU A 256 29.98 11.35 -12.09
C LEU A 256 30.21 12.78 -11.57
N VAL A 257 31.46 13.25 -11.64
CA VAL A 257 31.83 14.62 -11.28
C VAL A 257 32.10 15.42 -12.55
N ARG A 258 31.42 16.56 -12.72
CA ARG A 258 31.41 17.29 -14.00
C ARG A 258 32.68 18.10 -14.27
N GLU A 259 33.42 18.48 -13.23
CA GLU A 259 34.71 19.15 -13.35
C GLU A 259 35.79 18.46 -12.51
N GLU A 260 36.88 18.06 -13.16
CA GLU A 260 37.99 17.28 -12.59
C GLU A 260 38.98 18.13 -11.74
N LYS A 261 38.49 19.21 -11.12
CA LYS A 261 39.28 19.97 -10.15
C LYS A 261 39.40 19.14 -8.87
N GLN A 262 40.62 18.89 -8.42
CA GLN A 262 40.89 18.05 -7.24
C GLN A 262 39.98 18.40 -6.06
N LEU A 263 39.20 17.42 -5.62
CA LEU A 263 38.40 17.48 -4.40
C LEU A 263 39.37 17.44 -3.20
N ILE A 264 39.79 18.62 -2.72
CA ILE A 264 40.57 18.81 -1.50
C ILE A 264 39.58 19.05 -0.33
N PRO A 265 39.16 18.01 0.42
CA PRO A 265 37.99 18.09 1.29
C PRO A 265 38.17 19.09 2.44
N ILE A 266 37.32 20.13 2.48
CA ILE A 266 37.33 21.12 3.57
C ILE A 266 36.91 20.49 4.91
N CYS A 267 36.03 19.49 4.89
CA CYS A 267 35.54 18.80 6.09
C CYS A 267 36.43 17.60 6.54
N ASN A 268 37.69 17.50 6.08
CA ASN A 268 38.67 16.47 6.46
C ASN A 268 38.27 14.99 6.21
N THR A 269 37.24 14.72 5.38
CA THR A 269 36.78 13.37 5.07
C THR A 269 37.25 12.91 3.68
N VAL A 270 37.87 11.74 3.61
CA VAL A 270 38.35 11.16 2.34
C VAL A 270 37.20 10.48 1.60
N SER A 271 36.91 10.91 0.38
CA SER A 271 35.93 10.25 -0.49
C SER A 271 36.43 8.89 -0.97
N SER A 272 35.60 7.84 -0.88
CA SER A 272 35.99 6.46 -1.23
C SER A 272 35.34 5.92 -2.52
N CYS A 273 34.74 6.80 -3.33
CA CYS A 273 34.10 6.42 -4.59
C CYS A 273 35.13 6.24 -5.72
N SER A 274 34.86 5.30 -6.62
CA SER A 274 35.50 5.26 -7.93
C SER A 274 34.96 6.42 -8.79
N PHE A 275 35.79 7.43 -8.99
CA PHE A 275 35.47 8.54 -9.88
C PHE A 275 35.68 8.11 -11.32
N SER A 276 34.59 7.93 -12.07
CA SER A 276 34.67 7.90 -13.53
C SER A 276 34.67 9.35 -14.02
N SER A 277 35.85 9.88 -14.37
CA SER A 277 35.90 11.20 -14.98
C SER A 277 35.30 11.15 -16.38
N ILE A 278 34.55 12.18 -16.73
CA ILE A 278 34.07 12.38 -18.10
C ILE A 278 35.30 12.78 -18.92
N LEU A 279 35.95 11.75 -19.50
CA LEU A 279 37.08 11.90 -20.41
C LEU A 279 36.78 13.00 -21.44
N ARG A 280 37.52 14.10 -21.35
CA ARG A 280 37.58 15.06 -22.46
C ARG A 280 38.08 14.31 -23.67
N ASN A 281 37.27 14.30 -24.74
CA ASN A 281 37.49 13.43 -25.87
C ASN A 281 38.67 13.92 -26.73
N THR A 282 39.88 13.56 -26.31
CA THR A 282 41.09 13.56 -27.13
C THR A 282 41.84 12.26 -26.85
N GLN A 283 41.92 11.39 -27.87
CA GLN A 283 42.60 10.08 -27.88
C GLN A 283 41.87 8.88 -27.25
N PHE A 284 40.82 8.41 -27.95
CA PHE A 284 40.56 6.97 -28.14
C PHE A 284 40.34 6.72 -29.64
N ALA A 285 40.84 5.65 -30.26
CA ALA A 285 42.04 4.85 -29.97
C ALA A 285 42.47 4.15 -31.28
N ASN A 286 43.75 4.20 -31.65
CA ASN A 286 44.27 3.48 -32.82
C ASN A 286 44.63 2.02 -32.44
N ASN A 287 43.65 1.27 -31.94
CA ASN A 287 43.82 -0.11 -31.45
C ASN A 287 43.01 -1.12 -32.28
N ASN A 288 43.73 -1.87 -33.12
CA ASN A 288 43.19 -2.73 -34.21
C ASN A 288 42.46 -4.02 -33.77
N ASN A 289 41.88 -4.10 -32.56
CA ASN A 289 41.18 -5.30 -32.08
C ASN A 289 39.67 -5.27 -32.40
N ASN A 290 39.33 -5.35 -33.68
CA ASN A 290 37.97 -5.40 -34.22
C ASN A 290 37.25 -6.74 -33.95
N ASN A 291 36.83 -7.01 -32.70
CA ASN A 291 36.04 -8.21 -32.36
C ASN A 291 34.55 -7.94 -32.06
N CYS A 292 34.13 -6.71 -31.75
CA CYS A 292 32.70 -6.38 -31.55
C CYS A 292 31.96 -6.02 -32.85
N LEU A 293 32.66 -5.70 -33.95
CA LEU A 293 32.03 -5.34 -35.23
C LEU A 293 31.51 -6.56 -36.02
N ASN A 294 31.94 -7.78 -35.67
CA ASN A 294 31.61 -9.02 -36.39
C ASN A 294 30.85 -10.06 -35.53
N LYS A 295 30.37 -9.70 -34.34
CA LYS A 295 29.54 -10.57 -33.47
C LYS A 295 28.35 -9.80 -32.89
N LYS A 296 27.32 -10.53 -32.45
CA LYS A 296 26.05 -10.00 -31.90
C LYS A 296 26.23 -9.31 -30.53
N CYS A 297 26.95 -8.20 -30.50
CA CYS A 297 27.04 -7.35 -29.31
C CYS A 297 25.87 -6.36 -29.32
N HIS A 298 24.99 -6.44 -28.32
CA HIS A 298 23.99 -5.41 -28.04
C HIS A 298 24.64 -4.31 -27.19
N PHE A 299 24.24 -3.06 -27.41
CA PHE A 299 24.90 -1.88 -26.81
C PHE A 299 23.88 -0.75 -26.59
N SER A 300 23.95 -0.07 -25.43
CA SER A 300 23.02 1.00 -25.02
C SER A 300 23.36 2.37 -25.62
N GLY A 301 23.25 2.48 -26.94
CA GLY A 301 23.29 3.78 -27.59
C GLY A 301 23.03 3.70 -29.09
N SER A 302 22.88 4.86 -29.73
CA SER A 302 22.60 4.91 -31.15
C SER A 302 23.85 4.74 -32.01
N TYR A 303 23.74 3.86 -32.99
CA TYR A 303 24.54 3.94 -34.20
C TYR A 303 23.80 4.75 -35.25
N ILE A 304 24.48 5.70 -35.89
CA ILE A 304 24.01 6.35 -37.12
C ILE A 304 24.84 5.87 -38.28
N TYR A 305 24.17 5.46 -39.32
CA TYR A 305 24.76 5.14 -40.61
C TYR A 305 24.23 6.13 -41.65
N LEU A 306 25.15 6.76 -42.38
CA LEU A 306 24.82 7.57 -43.56
C LEU A 306 25.20 6.82 -44.82
N PHE A 307 24.30 6.84 -45.80
CA PHE A 307 24.54 6.36 -47.16
C PHE A 307 24.85 7.56 -48.05
N ASN A 308 25.82 7.40 -48.96
CA ASN A 308 26.34 8.39 -49.92
C ASN A 308 27.37 9.44 -49.42
N LEU A 309 27.74 9.48 -48.12
CA LEU A 309 28.76 10.40 -47.58
C LEU A 309 30.06 9.69 -47.10
N CYS A 310 30.48 8.64 -47.80
CA CYS A 310 31.74 7.93 -47.51
C CYS A 310 32.87 8.41 -48.45
N PRO A 311 33.74 9.36 -48.05
CA PRO A 311 34.84 9.84 -48.92
C PRO A 311 35.93 8.80 -49.24
N PHE A 312 35.83 7.57 -48.71
CA PHE A 312 36.83 6.50 -48.87
C PHE A 312 36.30 5.19 -49.49
N ALA A 313 35.00 5.12 -49.87
CA ALA A 313 34.37 3.87 -50.31
C ALA A 313 34.49 3.65 -51.84
N ALA A 314 35.67 3.24 -52.31
CA ALA A 314 35.82 2.72 -53.67
C ALA A 314 35.30 1.28 -53.77
N ASN A 315 34.11 1.12 -54.36
CA ASN A 315 33.39 -0.12 -54.71
C ASN A 315 32.55 -0.78 -53.60
N ASN A 316 31.26 -0.97 -53.91
CA ASN A 316 30.23 -1.76 -53.22
C ASN A 316 29.82 -1.32 -51.79
N ILE A 317 28.76 -0.50 -51.74
CA ILE A 317 27.82 -0.25 -50.62
C ILE A 317 28.43 -0.36 -49.22
N GLN A 318 29.33 0.58 -48.90
CA GLN A 318 29.73 0.83 -47.52
C GLN A 318 28.89 1.96 -46.93
N HIS A 319 28.22 1.67 -45.82
CA HIS A 319 27.67 2.66 -44.91
C HIS A 319 28.79 3.15 -43.98
N CYS A 320 28.87 4.45 -43.71
CA CYS A 320 29.84 5.00 -42.77
C CYS A 320 29.18 5.34 -41.44
N PRO A 321 29.76 4.91 -40.29
CA PRO A 321 29.35 5.41 -38.99
C PRO A 321 29.70 6.90 -38.88
N VAL A 322 28.80 7.70 -38.31
CA VAL A 322 29.05 9.14 -38.09
C VAL A 322 30.02 9.33 -36.92
N GLU A 323 31.05 10.14 -37.12
CA GLU A 323 32.06 10.45 -36.09
C GLU A 323 31.40 11.11 -34.87
N GLY A 324 31.82 10.71 -33.66
CA GLY A 324 31.19 11.14 -32.41
C GLY A 324 29.95 10.35 -31.99
N PHE A 325 29.71 9.18 -32.60
CA PHE A 325 28.77 8.16 -32.12
C PHE A 325 29.52 6.87 -31.70
N PRO A 326 28.98 6.10 -30.74
CA PRO A 326 27.65 6.23 -30.13
C PRO A 326 27.48 7.41 -29.15
N LYS A 327 26.23 7.87 -29.01
CA LYS A 327 25.83 8.85 -27.99
C LYS A 327 24.73 8.28 -27.08
N PRO A 328 24.65 8.73 -25.81
CA PRO A 328 23.51 8.46 -24.93
C PRO A 328 22.20 8.94 -25.56
N LEU A 329 21.14 8.14 -25.42
CA LEU A 329 19.95 8.24 -26.25
C LEU A 329 18.97 9.37 -25.89
N GLN A 330 19.12 9.98 -24.70
CA GLN A 330 18.11 10.87 -24.11
C GLN A 330 17.71 12.04 -25.03
N ASN A 331 18.67 12.59 -25.78
CA ASN A 331 18.42 13.55 -26.84
C ASN A 331 19.47 13.37 -27.94
N ILE A 332 19.04 12.91 -29.12
CA ILE A 332 19.88 12.79 -30.31
C ILE A 332 19.33 13.73 -31.36
N GLY A 333 20.16 14.65 -31.84
CA GLY A 333 19.83 15.42 -33.02
C GLY A 333 21.02 15.98 -33.77
N PHE A 334 20.71 16.52 -34.94
CA PHE A 334 21.61 17.27 -35.80
C PHE A 334 20.88 18.54 -36.26
N ASP A 335 21.41 19.71 -35.90
CA ASP A 335 20.77 20.98 -36.26
C ASP A 335 20.98 21.36 -37.74
N GLN A 336 22.04 20.84 -38.37
CA GLN A 336 22.48 21.22 -39.72
C GLN A 336 23.11 20.05 -40.49
N LEU A 337 22.31 19.06 -40.88
CA LEU A 337 22.71 18.09 -41.89
C LEU A 337 22.69 18.78 -43.26
N ILE A 338 23.86 19.24 -43.72
CA ILE A 338 24.02 19.88 -45.03
C ILE A 338 24.12 18.78 -46.09
N THR A 339 23.11 18.68 -46.95
CA THR A 339 23.09 17.72 -48.06
C THR A 339 23.16 18.44 -49.40
N SER A 340 23.86 17.85 -50.36
CA SER A 340 23.94 18.33 -51.76
C SER A 340 23.09 17.49 -52.73
N ALA A 341 22.47 16.42 -52.23
CA ALA A 341 21.63 15.45 -52.93
C ALA A 341 20.74 14.72 -51.90
N THR A 342 19.90 13.77 -52.34
CA THR A 342 19.20 12.85 -51.42
C THR A 342 20.19 11.99 -50.65
N HIS A 343 20.11 12.07 -49.32
CA HIS A 343 20.78 11.16 -48.41
C HIS A 343 19.75 10.28 -47.73
N TYR A 344 20.15 9.04 -47.48
CA TYR A 344 19.42 8.10 -46.65
C TYR A 344 20.29 7.77 -45.44
N GLY A 345 19.68 7.59 -44.28
CA GLY A 345 20.36 7.16 -43.07
C GLY A 345 19.42 6.46 -42.12
N PHE A 346 20.00 5.78 -41.14
CA PHE A 346 19.22 5.25 -40.02
C PHE A 346 19.95 5.40 -38.69
N ILE A 347 19.15 5.59 -37.64
CA ILE A 347 19.51 5.52 -36.24
C ILE A 347 19.00 4.17 -35.71
N LYS A 348 19.89 3.31 -35.23
CA LYS A 348 19.54 2.04 -34.59
C LYS A 348 19.96 2.04 -33.12
N THR A 349 19.05 1.64 -32.25
CA THR A 349 19.26 1.62 -30.80
C THR A 349 18.48 0.49 -30.11
N PHE A 350 18.93 0.10 -28.92
CA PHE A 350 18.30 -0.90 -28.06
C PHE A 350 17.97 -0.27 -26.71
N ILE A 351 16.77 -0.52 -26.20
CA ILE A 351 16.30 -0.10 -24.88
C ILE A 351 15.92 -1.34 -24.08
N GLU A 352 16.47 -1.46 -22.88
CA GLU A 352 15.99 -2.41 -21.88
C GLU A 352 15.09 -1.65 -20.90
N PRO A 353 13.82 -2.07 -20.71
CA PRO A 353 12.95 -1.44 -19.72
C PRO A 353 13.47 -1.75 -18.30
N LEU A 354 13.49 -0.73 -17.43
CA LEU A 354 13.75 -0.94 -16.01
C LEU A 354 12.68 -1.89 -15.43
N SER A 355 13.11 -3.03 -14.90
CA SER A 355 12.28 -4.17 -14.44
C SER A 355 11.35 -3.88 -13.24
N SER A 356 11.27 -2.62 -12.82
CA SER A 356 10.45 -2.11 -11.72
C SER A 356 9.31 -1.18 -12.16
N PHE A 357 9.31 -0.67 -13.40
CA PHE A 357 8.25 0.22 -13.89
C PHE A 357 7.16 -0.56 -14.63
N SER A 358 5.93 -0.41 -14.15
CA SER A 358 4.70 -0.88 -14.81
C SER A 358 4.67 -0.49 -16.29
N VAL A 359 4.07 -1.35 -17.13
CA VAL A 359 4.09 -1.40 -18.62
C VAL A 359 3.47 -0.17 -19.30
N LYS A 360 3.93 1.03 -18.93
CA LYS A 360 3.52 2.29 -19.54
C LYS A 360 4.30 2.49 -20.85
N PRO A 361 3.63 2.85 -21.96
CA PRO A 361 4.34 3.14 -23.19
C PRO A 361 5.20 4.40 -23.01
N ILE A 362 6.46 4.33 -23.46
CA ILE A 362 7.39 5.46 -23.40
C ILE A 362 6.96 6.50 -24.43
N ARG A 363 6.85 7.76 -23.99
CA ARG A 363 6.65 8.90 -24.90
C ARG A 363 7.99 9.34 -25.49
N VAL A 364 8.05 9.29 -26.82
CA VAL A 364 9.17 9.76 -27.64
C VAL A 364 8.70 10.91 -28.50
N LYS A 365 9.51 11.96 -28.60
CA LYS A 365 9.30 13.09 -29.49
C LYS A 365 10.31 13.04 -30.63
N ILE A 366 9.84 13.12 -31.88
CA ILE A 366 10.68 13.18 -33.07
C ILE A 366 10.28 14.41 -33.89
N PHE A 367 11.20 15.35 -34.07
CA PHE A 367 10.93 16.59 -34.80
C PHE A 367 12.11 16.98 -35.70
N GLY A 368 11.85 17.75 -36.75
CA GLY A 368 12.89 18.08 -37.73
C GLY A 368 12.41 18.89 -38.93
N HIS A 369 13.36 19.20 -39.81
CA HIS A 369 13.20 20.10 -40.96
C HIS A 369 13.84 19.51 -42.23
N ASN A 370 13.22 19.72 -43.41
CA ASN A 370 13.67 19.29 -44.75
C ASN A 370 14.03 17.79 -44.91
N LEU A 371 13.33 16.90 -44.21
CA LEU A 371 13.52 15.45 -44.34
C LEU A 371 12.23 14.67 -44.05
N GLY A 372 12.23 13.40 -44.43
CA GLY A 372 11.19 12.42 -44.10
C GLY A 372 11.74 11.40 -43.10
N VAL A 373 10.87 10.86 -42.24
CA VAL A 373 11.22 9.89 -41.18
C VAL A 373 10.36 8.63 -41.26
N GLY A 374 10.98 7.48 -40.99
CA GLY A 374 10.31 6.21 -40.77
C GLY A 374 10.73 5.63 -39.43
N LEU A 375 9.80 5.27 -38.56
CA LEU A 375 10.09 4.67 -37.26
C LEU A 375 9.57 3.24 -37.22
N LYS A 376 10.46 2.28 -36.94
CA LYS A 376 10.16 0.86 -36.77
C LYS A 376 10.60 0.38 -35.39
N ILE A 377 9.80 -0.48 -34.76
CA ILE A 377 10.12 -1.15 -33.50
C ILE A 377 10.27 -2.65 -33.75
N ASN A 378 11.28 -3.27 -33.14
CA ASN A 378 11.57 -4.70 -33.21
C ASN A 378 11.57 -5.25 -34.64
N GLN A 379 12.06 -4.44 -35.59
CA GLN A 379 12.16 -4.66 -37.04
C GLN A 379 10.82 -4.86 -37.79
N ASN A 380 9.72 -5.21 -37.10
CA ASN A 380 8.45 -5.60 -37.72
C ASN A 380 7.30 -4.60 -37.53
N GLN A 381 7.35 -3.70 -36.53
CA GLN A 381 6.26 -2.79 -36.23
C GLN A 381 6.59 -1.36 -36.71
N THR A 382 6.14 -1.00 -37.90
CA THR A 382 6.22 0.38 -38.40
C THR A 382 5.22 1.27 -37.66
N ILE A 383 5.71 2.31 -36.99
CA ILE A 383 4.92 3.31 -36.24
C ILE A 383 4.76 4.60 -37.05
N ILE A 384 5.81 5.00 -37.79
CA ILE A 384 5.77 6.11 -38.75
C ILE A 384 6.31 5.59 -40.08
N ASP A 385 5.60 5.85 -41.16
CA ASP A 385 6.01 5.54 -42.53
C ASP A 385 5.92 6.81 -43.40
N SER A 386 6.76 7.81 -43.07
CA SER A 386 6.75 9.13 -43.70
C SER A 386 8.14 9.47 -44.27
N LEU A 387 8.71 8.54 -45.04
CA LEU A 387 10.00 8.74 -45.73
C LEU A 387 9.93 9.77 -46.89
N THR A 388 8.76 10.35 -47.14
CA THR A 388 8.61 11.49 -48.04
C THR A 388 9.10 12.76 -47.33
N PRO A 389 10.07 13.50 -47.88
CA PRO A 389 10.59 14.69 -47.22
C PRO A 389 9.53 15.77 -46.97
N ASN A 390 9.35 16.15 -45.70
CA ASN A 390 8.51 17.26 -45.28
C ASN A 390 9.37 18.50 -45.00
N GLN A 391 8.77 19.68 -45.12
CA GLN A 391 9.43 20.94 -44.75
C GLN A 391 9.68 20.97 -43.23
N ASP A 392 8.65 20.71 -42.42
CA ASP A 392 8.74 20.59 -40.97
C ASP A 392 7.88 19.41 -40.50
N PHE A 393 8.29 18.74 -39.42
CA PHE A 393 7.47 17.74 -38.73
C PHE A 393 7.74 17.75 -37.22
N ASP A 394 6.71 17.42 -36.45
CA ASP A 394 6.78 17.18 -35.00
C ASP A 394 5.82 16.02 -34.66
N HIS A 395 6.38 14.88 -34.25
CA HIS A 395 5.65 13.67 -33.91
C HIS A 395 5.89 13.31 -32.44
N MET A 396 4.80 13.23 -31.68
CA MET A 396 4.80 12.64 -30.33
C MET A 396 4.21 11.23 -30.41
N ILE A 397 4.98 10.25 -29.93
CA ILE A 397 4.75 8.83 -30.17
C ILE A 397 4.76 8.09 -28.83
N GLN A 398 3.81 7.18 -28.62
CA GLN A 398 3.83 6.23 -27.52
C GLN A 398 4.40 4.90 -28.02
N ILE A 399 5.54 4.50 -27.48
CA ILE A 399 6.22 3.24 -27.76
C ILE A 399 5.81 2.23 -26.70
N PRO A 400 4.98 1.22 -27.03
CA PRO A 400 4.69 0.13 -26.10
C PRO A 400 5.97 -0.69 -25.90
N LEU A 401 6.53 -0.62 -24.70
CA LEU A 401 7.55 -1.56 -24.27
C LEU A 401 6.88 -2.93 -24.06
N SER A 402 7.31 -3.94 -24.80
CA SER A 402 7.04 -5.31 -24.37
C SER A 402 8.05 -5.69 -23.29
N ASN A 403 7.64 -6.50 -22.30
CA ASN A 403 8.53 -7.04 -21.26
C ASN A 403 9.66 -7.94 -21.83
N ARG A 404 9.65 -8.22 -23.14
CA ARG A 404 10.67 -9.06 -23.78
C ARG A 404 11.98 -8.31 -23.88
N HIS A 405 13.07 -9.02 -23.59
CA HIS A 405 14.44 -8.51 -23.60
C HIS A 405 14.73 -7.63 -24.83
N HIS A 406 15.12 -6.38 -24.57
CA HIS A 406 15.57 -5.38 -25.54
C HIS A 406 14.53 -4.99 -26.63
N THR A 407 13.93 -3.81 -26.46
CA THR A 407 13.20 -3.13 -27.54
C THR A 407 14.19 -2.49 -28.51
N GLU A 408 14.25 -2.97 -29.75
CA GLU A 408 15.02 -2.34 -30.83
C GLU A 408 14.18 -1.21 -31.45
N ILE A 409 14.73 0.01 -31.46
CA ILE A 409 14.16 1.14 -32.21
C ILE A 409 15.05 1.41 -33.43
N PHE A 410 14.41 1.51 -34.59
CA PHE A 410 15.03 1.76 -35.89
C PHE A 410 14.36 2.98 -36.54
N LEU A 411 15.07 4.11 -36.56
CA LEU A 411 14.61 5.37 -37.13
C LEU A 411 15.35 5.64 -38.44
N GLU A 412 14.67 5.41 -39.56
CA GLU A 412 15.10 5.73 -40.92
C GLU A 412 14.82 7.21 -41.22
N PHE A 413 15.68 7.87 -42.00
CA PHE A 413 15.43 9.22 -42.50
C PHE A 413 15.95 9.43 -43.93
N ARG A 414 15.29 10.33 -44.66
CA ARG A 414 15.60 10.69 -46.06
C ARG A 414 15.54 12.21 -46.26
N THR A 415 16.60 12.82 -46.79
CA THR A 415 16.61 14.27 -47.10
C THR A 415 16.00 14.60 -48.46
N MET A 416 15.73 15.88 -48.69
CA MET A 416 15.37 16.45 -50.00
C MET A 416 16.41 16.14 -51.09
N GLU A 417 15.97 16.14 -52.36
CA GLU A 417 16.83 15.99 -53.55
C GLU A 417 17.68 17.22 -53.85
N THR A 418 17.23 18.41 -53.42
CA THR A 418 17.92 19.68 -53.60
C THR A 418 18.86 20.00 -52.44
N PRO A 419 19.88 20.86 -52.63
CA PRO A 419 20.76 21.27 -51.54
C PRO A 419 20.00 21.95 -50.40
N SER A 420 19.93 21.29 -49.23
CA SER A 420 19.14 21.74 -48.10
C SER A 420 19.91 21.59 -46.79
N LYS A 421 19.61 22.46 -45.82
CA LYS A 421 19.91 22.20 -44.42
C LYS A 421 18.73 21.42 -43.85
N ALA A 422 18.97 20.17 -43.46
CA ALA A 422 17.98 19.35 -42.80
C ALA A 422 18.33 19.21 -41.31
N SER A 423 17.32 19.04 -40.45
CA SER A 423 17.51 18.76 -39.02
C SER A 423 16.64 17.60 -38.58
N LEU A 424 17.15 16.83 -37.62
CA LEU A 424 16.43 15.73 -36.97
C LEU A 424 16.74 15.80 -35.48
N HIS A 425 15.72 15.65 -34.64
CA HIS A 425 15.82 15.49 -33.20
C HIS A 425 14.93 14.33 -32.75
N PHE A 426 15.43 13.55 -31.82
CA PHE A 426 14.80 12.38 -31.22
C PHE A 426 15.05 12.43 -29.71
N GLU A 427 13.97 12.59 -28.93
CA GLU A 427 14.02 12.88 -27.51
C GLU A 427 13.07 11.96 -26.73
N PHE A 428 13.53 11.46 -25.59
CA PHE A 428 12.68 10.75 -24.64
C PHE A 428 12.03 11.76 -23.70
N ILE A 429 10.70 11.81 -23.71
CA ILE A 429 9.92 12.67 -22.80
C ILE A 429 9.82 12.00 -21.42
N ASP A 430 9.76 10.67 -21.39
CA ASP A 430 9.81 9.89 -20.15
C ASP A 430 11.24 9.47 -19.81
N PRO A 431 11.63 9.41 -18.52
CA PRO A 431 12.98 9.03 -18.12
C PRO A 431 13.27 7.57 -18.42
N VAL A 432 14.22 7.32 -19.32
CA VAL A 432 14.73 5.99 -19.65
C VAL A 432 16.15 5.85 -19.11
N ASP A 433 16.44 4.72 -18.44
CA ASP A 433 17.80 4.37 -18.05
C ASP A 433 18.49 3.56 -19.16
N PHE A 434 19.77 3.85 -19.37
CA PHE A 434 20.64 3.26 -20.38
C PHE A 434 21.86 2.56 -19.76
N SER A 435 21.90 2.42 -18.43
CA SER A 435 23.11 2.13 -17.66
C SER A 435 23.64 0.68 -17.71
N HIS A 436 22.85 -0.28 -18.19
CA HIS A 436 23.11 -1.72 -17.96
C HIS A 436 23.61 -2.58 -19.14
N ILE A 437 23.61 -2.09 -20.39
CA ILE A 437 23.89 -2.94 -21.58
C ILE A 437 25.41 -3.09 -21.87
N TYR A 438 26.13 -3.73 -20.94
CA TYR A 438 27.46 -4.29 -21.13
C TYR A 438 27.67 -5.54 -20.25
N SER A 439 26.94 -6.62 -20.52
CA SER A 439 27.21 -7.94 -19.94
C SER A 439 27.82 -8.87 -21.00
N ASN A 440 29.06 -9.32 -20.76
CA ASN A 440 29.74 -10.33 -21.59
C ASN A 440 29.44 -11.78 -21.10
N GLU A 441 28.48 -11.96 -20.18
CA GLU A 441 28.22 -13.23 -19.46
C GLU A 441 26.76 -13.71 -19.57
N ILE A 442 26.10 -13.51 -20.72
CA ILE A 442 24.70 -13.98 -20.93
C ILE A 442 24.61 -15.53 -21.08
N ASP A 443 25.74 -16.23 -21.29
CA ASP A 443 25.76 -17.68 -21.57
C ASP A 443 25.83 -18.61 -20.34
N LYS A 444 25.57 -18.12 -19.12
CA LYS A 444 25.29 -18.99 -17.97
C LYS A 444 23.79 -18.95 -17.65
N PRO A 445 23.05 -20.07 -17.76
CA PRO A 445 21.67 -20.10 -17.28
C PRO A 445 21.66 -19.79 -15.78
N SER A 446 20.89 -18.79 -15.35
CA SER A 446 20.78 -18.48 -13.93
C SER A 446 20.04 -19.60 -13.22
N GLU A 447 20.60 -20.07 -12.11
CA GLU A 447 19.92 -21.05 -11.26
C GLU A 447 18.64 -20.43 -10.70
N CYS A 448 17.52 -21.16 -10.82
CA CYS A 448 16.24 -20.67 -10.35
C CYS A 448 16.30 -20.32 -8.86
N GLY A 449 15.92 -19.08 -8.51
CA GLY A 449 15.95 -18.60 -7.13
C GLY A 449 16.90 -17.44 -6.83
N GLN A 450 17.59 -16.85 -7.82
CA GLN A 450 18.32 -15.59 -7.62
C GLN A 450 17.43 -14.33 -7.70
N GLY A 451 16.18 -14.45 -8.17
CA GLY A 451 15.21 -13.34 -8.20
C GLY A 451 15.57 -12.21 -9.16
N ASP A 452 16.42 -12.50 -10.15
CA ASP A 452 16.89 -11.58 -11.19
C ASP A 452 15.80 -11.25 -12.24
N ARG A 453 14.66 -11.95 -12.21
CA ARG A 453 13.52 -11.79 -13.15
C ARG A 453 13.90 -12.03 -14.61
N VAL A 454 14.96 -12.80 -14.85
CA VAL A 454 15.38 -13.21 -16.20
C VAL A 454 14.96 -14.66 -16.42
N CYS A 455 14.03 -14.87 -17.35
CA CYS A 455 13.56 -16.21 -17.68
C CYS A 455 14.56 -16.96 -18.58
N SER A 456 15.62 -17.52 -17.98
CA SER A 456 16.63 -18.33 -18.67
C SER A 456 16.31 -19.82 -18.65
N GLY A 457 15.28 -20.27 -19.37
CA GLY A 457 14.95 -21.70 -19.45
C GLY A 457 13.58 -21.99 -20.05
N ILE A 458 13.05 -23.19 -19.75
CA ILE A 458 11.63 -23.50 -19.96
C ILE A 458 10.85 -22.79 -18.84
N PRO A 459 9.82 -21.98 -19.14
CA PRO A 459 9.14 -21.19 -18.11
C PRO A 459 8.60 -22.00 -16.92
N SER A 460 8.13 -23.22 -17.15
CA SER A 460 7.65 -24.15 -16.11
C SER A 460 8.67 -24.46 -15.01
N ASP A 461 9.95 -24.41 -15.35
CA ASP A 461 11.04 -24.87 -14.49
C ASP A 461 11.48 -23.75 -13.51
N CYS A 462 11.08 -22.50 -13.77
CA CYS A 462 11.38 -21.36 -12.90
C CYS A 462 10.34 -20.23 -12.96
N ILE A 463 9.15 -20.49 -12.42
CA ILE A 463 8.05 -19.51 -12.36
C ILE A 463 8.48 -18.18 -11.71
N LEU A 464 9.31 -18.24 -10.66
CA LEU A 464 9.80 -17.05 -9.94
C LEU A 464 10.52 -16.04 -10.85
N ASN A 465 11.16 -16.51 -11.93
CA ASN A 465 11.81 -15.66 -12.92
C ASN A 465 11.01 -15.52 -14.23
N CYS A 466 9.98 -16.34 -14.45
CA CYS A 466 9.25 -16.50 -15.71
C CYS A 466 7.76 -16.19 -15.62
N PHE A 467 7.26 -15.66 -14.49
CA PHE A 467 5.83 -15.44 -14.25
C PHE A 467 5.16 -14.54 -15.30
N ASP A 468 5.91 -13.61 -15.91
CA ASP A 468 5.45 -12.70 -16.96
C ASP A 468 5.40 -13.33 -18.37
N GLN A 469 6.00 -14.51 -18.54
CA GLN A 469 5.89 -15.34 -19.75
C GLN A 469 4.81 -16.42 -19.62
N ILE A 470 4.41 -16.74 -18.38
CA ILE A 470 3.40 -17.77 -18.06
C ILE A 470 2.02 -17.14 -17.90
N GLY A 471 1.92 -16.11 -17.06
CA GLY A 471 0.70 -15.32 -16.89
C GLY A 471 0.61 -14.23 -17.95
N THR A 472 -0.61 -13.83 -18.29
CA THR A 472 -0.85 -12.71 -19.20
C THR A 472 -1.50 -11.54 -18.46
N ASN A 473 -1.43 -10.36 -19.07
CA ASN A 473 -2.13 -9.16 -18.64
C ASN A 473 -2.50 -8.36 -19.89
N CYS A 474 -3.72 -8.56 -20.36
CA CYS A 474 -4.18 -8.05 -21.65
C CYS A 474 -5.29 -7.01 -21.48
N PRO A 475 -5.53 -6.13 -22.47
CA PRO A 475 -6.56 -5.08 -22.35
C PRO A 475 -7.95 -5.69 -22.16
N SER A 476 -8.71 -5.22 -21.18
CA SER A 476 -10.05 -5.74 -20.84
C SER A 476 -11.16 -5.43 -21.86
N GLN A 477 -10.84 -4.67 -22.90
CA GLN A 477 -11.68 -4.37 -24.05
C GLN A 477 -10.91 -4.63 -25.34
N VAL A 478 -11.61 -5.07 -26.38
CA VAL A 478 -11.04 -5.18 -27.73
C VAL A 478 -10.75 -3.78 -28.26
N ASP A 479 -9.63 -3.59 -28.96
CA ASP A 479 -9.41 -2.38 -29.77
C ASP A 479 -10.60 -2.15 -30.74
N PRO A 480 -10.99 -0.90 -31.04
CA PRO A 480 -11.96 -0.62 -32.09
C PRO A 480 -11.59 -1.27 -33.41
N LEU A 481 -12.59 -1.70 -34.18
CA LEU A 481 -12.37 -2.16 -35.54
C LEU A 481 -11.82 -1.01 -36.40
N LYS A 482 -10.50 -1.00 -36.59
CA LYS A 482 -9.83 -0.10 -37.54
C LYS A 482 -10.23 -0.52 -38.95
N VAL A 483 -11.21 0.14 -39.56
CA VAL A 483 -11.68 -0.20 -40.90
C VAL A 483 -10.70 0.39 -41.92
N SER A 484 -9.57 -0.29 -42.11
CA SER A 484 -8.39 0.13 -42.89
C SER A 484 -8.65 0.50 -44.36
N HIS A 485 -9.87 0.36 -44.85
CA HIS A 485 -10.27 0.60 -46.24
C HIS A 485 -11.42 1.62 -46.40
N LEU A 486 -12.00 2.14 -45.32
CA LEU A 486 -12.98 3.23 -45.43
C LEU A 486 -12.26 4.59 -45.41
N PRO A 487 -12.55 5.50 -46.38
CA PRO A 487 -12.02 6.85 -46.34
C PRO A 487 -12.53 7.60 -45.11
N LYS A 488 -11.63 8.16 -44.29
CA LYS A 488 -11.94 8.95 -43.07
C LYS A 488 -12.61 10.31 -43.33
N LEU A 489 -13.28 10.46 -44.47
CA LEU A 489 -13.89 11.70 -44.95
C LEU A 489 -15.37 11.83 -44.60
N ASP A 490 -16.02 10.74 -44.16
CA ASP A 490 -17.42 10.72 -43.72
C ASP A 490 -17.51 10.53 -42.19
N THR A 491 -18.45 11.26 -41.56
CA THR A 491 -18.87 11.06 -40.18
C THR A 491 -19.32 9.61 -39.93
N LEU A 492 -19.95 8.94 -40.89
CA LEU A 492 -20.32 7.53 -40.75
C LEU A 492 -19.09 6.63 -40.59
N SER A 493 -18.05 6.81 -41.42
CA SER A 493 -16.80 6.05 -41.29
C SER A 493 -16.08 6.35 -39.98
N TYR A 494 -16.08 7.61 -39.52
CA TYR A 494 -15.55 7.97 -38.20
C TYR A 494 -16.34 7.34 -37.04
N LEU A 495 -17.68 7.24 -37.14
CA LEU A 495 -18.49 6.56 -36.13
C LEU A 495 -18.23 5.04 -36.13
N MET A 496 -18.06 4.42 -37.30
CA MET A 496 -17.73 2.99 -37.40
C MET A 496 -16.32 2.67 -36.88
N ASP A 497 -15.31 3.50 -37.19
CA ASP A 497 -13.93 3.36 -36.66
C ASP A 497 -13.85 3.49 -35.13
N ASN A 498 -14.87 4.06 -34.47
CA ASN A 498 -14.97 4.22 -33.02
C ASN A 498 -15.99 3.29 -32.34
N GLN A 499 -16.55 2.31 -33.06
CA GLN A 499 -17.41 1.29 -32.46
C GLN A 499 -16.56 0.22 -31.75
N TYR A 500 -16.55 0.28 -30.42
CA TYR A 500 -16.07 -0.79 -29.56
C TYR A 500 -17.08 -1.93 -29.51
N PHE A 501 -16.59 -3.17 -29.50
CA PHE A 501 -17.40 -4.30 -29.05
C PHE A 501 -17.47 -4.29 -27.53
N PHE A 502 -18.67 -4.45 -26.98
CA PHE A 502 -18.84 -4.63 -25.55
C PHE A 502 -18.42 -6.04 -25.16
N SER A 503 -17.64 -6.20 -24.08
CA SER A 503 -17.49 -7.52 -23.45
C SER A 503 -18.84 -8.01 -22.95
N LEU A 504 -19.08 -9.32 -22.99
CA LEU A 504 -20.31 -9.93 -22.46
C LEU A 504 -20.53 -9.50 -20.98
N PRO A 505 -21.70 -8.94 -20.62
CA PRO A 505 -22.01 -8.55 -19.24
C PRO A 505 -21.85 -9.71 -18.26
N GLY A 506 -21.32 -9.44 -17.07
CA GLY A 506 -21.07 -10.43 -16.03
C GLY A 506 -19.94 -11.42 -16.29
N LEU A 507 -19.34 -11.45 -17.50
CA LEU A 507 -18.25 -12.38 -17.79
C LEU A 507 -17.09 -12.26 -16.80
N ILE A 508 -16.79 -11.03 -16.34
CA ILE A 508 -15.71 -10.72 -15.39
C ILE A 508 -15.77 -11.54 -14.09
N HIS A 509 -16.95 -11.94 -13.62
CA HIS A 509 -17.12 -12.79 -12.42
C HIS A 509 -16.29 -14.08 -12.48
N LEU A 510 -16.14 -14.65 -13.68
CA LEU A 510 -15.35 -15.87 -13.87
C LEU A 510 -13.83 -15.63 -13.73
N ALA A 511 -13.34 -14.39 -13.66
CA ALA A 511 -11.90 -14.06 -13.55
C ALA A 511 -11.37 -14.29 -12.13
N HIS A 512 -12.28 -14.20 -11.16
CA HIS A 512 -12.04 -14.32 -9.75
C HIS A 512 -12.10 -15.79 -9.32
N GLY A 513 -11.38 -16.14 -8.26
CA GLY A 513 -11.61 -17.40 -7.56
C GLY A 513 -12.71 -17.24 -6.50
N VAL A 514 -13.26 -18.37 -6.07
CA VAL A 514 -14.33 -18.45 -5.07
C VAL A 514 -13.75 -19.05 -3.79
N ASP A 515 -14.07 -18.45 -2.65
CA ASP A 515 -13.71 -19.00 -1.34
C ASP A 515 -14.64 -20.16 -0.96
N LEU A 516 -14.07 -21.31 -0.60
CA LEU A 516 -14.82 -22.53 -0.29
C LEU A 516 -15.82 -22.35 0.86
N LYS A 517 -15.43 -21.63 1.91
CA LYS A 517 -16.19 -21.57 3.18
C LYS A 517 -17.39 -20.64 3.05
N THR A 518 -17.23 -19.52 2.37
CA THR A 518 -18.28 -18.52 2.14
C THR A 518 -19.11 -18.83 0.89
N GLY A 519 -18.49 -19.33 -0.18
CA GLY A 519 -19.10 -19.37 -1.51
C GLY A 519 -19.00 -18.06 -2.29
N ASP A 520 -18.35 -17.04 -1.72
CA ASP A 520 -18.24 -15.71 -2.30
C ASP A 520 -17.05 -15.58 -3.26
N GLU A 521 -17.17 -14.68 -4.23
CA GLU A 521 -16.06 -14.28 -5.12
C GLU A 521 -14.99 -13.50 -4.34
N THR A 522 -13.72 -13.83 -4.59
CA THR A 522 -12.58 -13.12 -4.00
C THR A 522 -12.15 -11.92 -4.84
N GLU A 523 -11.67 -10.85 -4.20
CA GLU A 523 -11.33 -9.59 -4.88
C GLU A 523 -10.21 -9.73 -5.94
N ASN A 524 -9.38 -10.77 -5.84
CA ASN A 524 -8.18 -10.93 -6.67
C ASN A 524 -8.45 -11.82 -7.90
N VAL A 525 -7.97 -11.38 -9.06
CA VAL A 525 -8.12 -12.12 -10.32
C VAL A 525 -7.14 -13.28 -10.42
N VAL A 526 -7.66 -14.46 -10.70
CA VAL A 526 -6.92 -15.69 -10.99
C VAL A 526 -6.63 -15.80 -12.50
N PHE A 527 -7.55 -15.33 -13.34
CA PHE A 527 -7.49 -15.46 -14.79
C PHE A 527 -7.43 -14.10 -15.48
N ASP A 528 -6.64 -14.01 -16.56
CA ASP A 528 -6.63 -12.83 -17.43
C ASP A 528 -7.71 -12.96 -18.50
N PHE A 529 -8.63 -12.01 -18.57
CA PHE A 529 -9.73 -11.96 -19.56
C PHE A 529 -9.52 -10.94 -20.68
N GLY A 530 -8.35 -10.30 -20.74
CA GLY A 530 -8.07 -9.32 -21.78
C GLY A 530 -7.91 -9.92 -23.17
N TYR A 531 -7.96 -9.06 -24.18
CA TYR A 531 -7.91 -9.45 -25.57
C TYR A 531 -6.48 -9.34 -26.10
N CYS A 532 -5.64 -10.33 -25.74
CA CYS A 532 -4.20 -10.32 -26.03
C CYS A 532 -3.86 -10.18 -27.52
N ASN A 533 -4.69 -10.74 -28.40
CA ASN A 533 -4.57 -10.64 -29.84
C ASN A 533 -5.91 -10.18 -30.44
N ASN A 534 -5.91 -9.08 -31.19
CA ASN A 534 -7.08 -8.56 -31.92
C ASN A 534 -7.62 -9.50 -33.02
N SER A 535 -7.02 -10.68 -33.19
CA SER A 535 -7.41 -11.70 -34.17
C SER A 535 -8.08 -12.94 -33.57
N SER A 536 -8.20 -13.06 -32.25
CA SER A 536 -8.58 -14.33 -31.59
C SER A 536 -9.82 -14.30 -30.71
N PHE A 537 -10.62 -13.22 -30.70
CA PHE A 537 -11.88 -13.19 -29.95
C PHE A 537 -13.05 -13.74 -30.76
N LYS A 538 -14.01 -14.37 -30.07
CA LYS A 538 -15.31 -14.76 -30.63
C LYS A 538 -16.25 -13.55 -30.57
N VAL A 539 -17.18 -13.49 -31.52
CA VAL A 539 -18.21 -12.45 -31.57
C VAL A 539 -19.57 -13.14 -31.50
N ILE A 540 -20.44 -12.66 -30.61
CA ILE A 540 -21.78 -13.22 -30.40
C ILE A 540 -22.80 -12.10 -30.56
N GLN A 541 -23.82 -12.36 -31.39
CA GLN A 541 -24.91 -11.42 -31.61
C GLN A 541 -26.07 -11.74 -30.67
N ASP A 542 -26.43 -10.77 -29.84
CA ASP A 542 -27.67 -10.77 -29.09
C ASP A 542 -28.79 -10.24 -29.99
N VAL A 543 -29.54 -11.16 -30.60
CA VAL A 543 -30.64 -10.82 -31.51
C VAL A 543 -31.81 -10.17 -30.76
N ALA A 544 -32.00 -10.48 -29.46
CA ALA A 544 -33.07 -9.91 -28.66
C ALA A 544 -32.82 -8.43 -28.33
N ARG A 545 -31.55 -8.06 -28.09
CA ARG A 545 -31.13 -6.68 -27.78
C ARG A 545 -30.63 -5.89 -28.99
N GLY A 546 -30.31 -6.55 -30.10
CA GLY A 546 -29.64 -5.94 -31.25
C GLY A 546 -28.18 -5.54 -30.96
N VAL A 547 -27.54 -6.18 -29.98
CA VAL A 547 -26.17 -5.87 -29.51
C VAL A 547 -25.20 -6.96 -29.96
N ILE A 548 -23.93 -6.61 -30.11
CA ILE A 548 -22.86 -7.54 -30.44
C ILE A 548 -21.83 -7.52 -29.32
N TYR A 549 -21.53 -8.69 -28.77
CA TYR A 549 -20.56 -8.88 -27.69
C TYR A 549 -19.28 -9.54 -28.20
N SER A 550 -18.14 -9.07 -27.69
CA SER A 550 -16.87 -9.79 -27.78
C SER A 550 -16.72 -10.76 -26.61
N VAL A 551 -16.17 -11.94 -26.90
CA VAL A 551 -15.93 -13.01 -25.94
C VAL A 551 -14.50 -13.55 -26.15
N PRO A 552 -13.64 -13.63 -25.10
CA PRO A 552 -12.32 -14.23 -25.20
C PRO A 552 -12.40 -15.70 -25.68
N PRO A 553 -11.41 -16.20 -26.45
CA PRO A 553 -11.45 -17.56 -27.01
C PRO A 553 -11.56 -18.66 -25.95
N GLU A 554 -11.07 -18.39 -24.72
CA GLU A 554 -11.09 -19.25 -23.54
C GLU A 554 -12.51 -19.61 -23.05
N PHE A 555 -13.54 -18.98 -23.61
CA PHE A 555 -14.95 -19.21 -23.27
C PHE A 555 -15.77 -19.69 -24.45
N ASP A 556 -16.75 -20.54 -24.15
CA ASP A 556 -17.92 -20.81 -24.97
C ASP A 556 -19.13 -20.23 -24.25
N VAL A 557 -19.98 -19.53 -25.01
CA VAL A 557 -21.07 -18.71 -24.47
C VAL A 557 -22.33 -18.96 -25.28
N GLU A 558 -23.44 -19.14 -24.58
CA GLU A 558 -24.77 -19.29 -25.14
C GLU A 558 -25.69 -18.22 -24.52
N LEU A 559 -26.36 -17.42 -25.35
CA LEU A 559 -27.33 -16.43 -24.86
C LEU A 559 -28.67 -17.12 -24.64
N VAL A 560 -29.13 -17.18 -23.39
CA VAL A 560 -30.36 -17.86 -22.97
C VAL A 560 -31.17 -16.93 -22.06
N PRO A 561 -31.68 -15.79 -22.57
CA PRO A 561 -32.48 -14.86 -21.79
C PRO A 561 -33.83 -15.50 -21.44
N PHE A 562 -34.01 -15.83 -20.16
CA PHE A 562 -35.19 -16.50 -19.64
C PHE A 562 -35.37 -16.15 -18.15
N CYS A 563 -36.52 -15.62 -17.76
CA CYS A 563 -36.86 -15.48 -16.35
C CYS A 563 -37.98 -16.43 -15.92
N GLU A 564 -37.75 -17.13 -14.81
CA GLU A 564 -38.71 -18.03 -14.18
C GLU A 564 -39.88 -17.18 -13.62
N SER A 565 -41.09 -17.35 -14.17
CA SER A 565 -42.30 -16.64 -13.72
C SER A 565 -42.90 -17.22 -12.44
N GLU A 566 -42.50 -18.44 -12.07
CA GLU A 566 -42.92 -19.13 -10.85
C GLU A 566 -41.73 -19.26 -9.91
N SER A 567 -41.91 -18.90 -8.64
CA SER A 567 -40.89 -19.12 -7.61
C SER A 567 -40.74 -20.61 -7.31
N SER A 568 -39.52 -21.07 -7.05
CA SER A 568 -39.22 -22.45 -6.68
C SER A 568 -38.87 -22.57 -5.20
N SER A 569 -39.50 -23.54 -4.49
CA SER A 569 -39.25 -23.76 -3.05
C SER A 569 -38.62 -25.12 -2.74
N LYS A 570 -37.44 -25.09 -2.11
CA LYS A 570 -36.75 -26.23 -1.50
C LYS A 570 -36.92 -26.20 0.02
N MET A 571 -36.91 -27.38 0.64
CA MET A 571 -37.15 -27.54 2.08
C MET A 571 -36.01 -28.34 2.71
N TYR A 572 -35.43 -27.82 3.79
CA TYR A 572 -34.25 -28.35 4.47
C TYR A 572 -34.54 -28.56 5.96
N GLN A 573 -34.16 -29.74 6.48
CA GLN A 573 -34.35 -30.12 7.88
C GLN A 573 -33.33 -29.48 8.83
N SER A 574 -32.22 -28.95 8.31
CA SER A 574 -31.17 -28.26 9.06
C SER A 574 -30.33 -27.37 8.15
N SER A 575 -29.63 -26.40 8.73
CA SER A 575 -28.56 -25.62 8.09
C SER A 575 -27.51 -26.50 7.38
N ARG A 576 -27.10 -27.62 7.99
CA ARG A 576 -26.15 -28.58 7.36
C ARG A 576 -26.72 -29.29 6.12
N GLN A 577 -28.03 -29.50 6.05
CA GLN A 577 -28.66 -30.01 4.82
C GLN A 577 -28.69 -28.92 3.74
N HIS A 578 -28.98 -27.67 4.10
CA HIS A 578 -28.95 -26.54 3.17
C HIS A 578 -27.53 -26.34 2.59
N GLN A 579 -26.51 -26.31 3.46
CA GLN A 579 -25.09 -26.26 3.12
C GLN A 579 -24.68 -27.35 2.11
N ARG A 580 -25.11 -28.61 2.33
CA ARG A 580 -24.81 -29.72 1.43
C ARG A 580 -25.53 -29.64 0.09
N ASP A 581 -26.75 -29.09 0.06
CA ASP A 581 -27.46 -28.86 -1.21
C ASP A 581 -26.80 -27.75 -2.02
N LEU A 582 -26.37 -26.64 -1.40
CA LEU A 582 -25.54 -25.61 -2.05
C LEU A 582 -24.24 -26.22 -2.61
N ALA A 583 -23.52 -26.99 -1.80
CA ALA A 583 -22.27 -27.62 -2.22
C ALA A 583 -22.43 -28.66 -3.35
N THR A 584 -23.62 -29.28 -3.44
CA THR A 584 -23.97 -30.22 -4.53
C THR A 584 -24.42 -29.47 -5.78
N GLN A 585 -25.21 -28.39 -5.62
CA GLN A 585 -25.64 -27.54 -6.73
C GLN A 585 -24.47 -26.85 -7.43
N SER A 586 -23.41 -26.51 -6.70
CA SER A 586 -22.20 -25.88 -7.26
C SER A 586 -21.18 -26.87 -7.85
N GLY A 587 -21.56 -28.13 -8.07
CA GLY A 587 -20.73 -29.16 -8.74
C GLY A 587 -19.57 -29.75 -7.92
N MET A 588 -19.23 -29.17 -6.76
CA MET A 588 -17.98 -29.48 -6.04
C MET A 588 -17.85 -30.93 -5.54
N SER A 589 -18.95 -31.65 -5.37
CA SER A 589 -18.92 -33.09 -5.03
C SER A 589 -18.22 -33.93 -6.10
N ALA A 590 -18.22 -33.51 -7.37
CA ALA A 590 -17.39 -34.10 -8.41
C ALA A 590 -15.92 -33.68 -8.25
N SER A 591 -15.67 -32.38 -8.12
CA SER A 591 -14.33 -31.76 -8.11
C SER A 591 -13.45 -32.22 -6.94
N PHE A 592 -13.99 -32.32 -5.73
CA PHE A 592 -13.27 -32.83 -4.55
C PHE A 592 -12.90 -34.31 -4.68
N SER A 593 -13.64 -35.11 -5.47
CA SER A 593 -13.35 -36.53 -5.64
C SER A 593 -12.10 -36.78 -6.49
N ILE A 594 -11.64 -35.78 -7.25
CA ILE A 594 -10.54 -35.87 -8.21
C ILE A 594 -9.24 -35.30 -7.63
N GLY A 595 -9.28 -34.10 -7.02
CA GLY A 595 -8.08 -33.38 -6.58
C GLY A 595 -7.51 -33.82 -5.23
N GLY A 596 -8.32 -34.40 -4.34
CA GLY A 596 -7.90 -34.75 -2.99
C GLY A 596 -8.40 -36.12 -2.55
N GLY A 597 -7.49 -37.03 -2.22
CA GLY A 597 -7.83 -38.40 -1.82
C GLY A 597 -8.86 -38.47 -0.68
N ALA A 598 -9.62 -39.56 -0.62
CA ALA A 598 -10.91 -39.73 0.08
C ALA A 598 -11.10 -39.12 1.50
N LYS A 599 -10.03 -38.88 2.27
CA LYS A 599 -10.09 -38.16 3.56
C LYS A 599 -10.32 -36.66 3.43
N SER A 600 -9.73 -36.02 2.41
CA SER A 600 -9.89 -34.59 2.15
C SER A 600 -11.23 -34.25 1.49
N TYR A 601 -11.85 -35.21 0.78
CA TYR A 601 -13.20 -35.10 0.23
C TYR A 601 -14.25 -34.77 1.31
N SER A 602 -14.33 -35.59 2.36
CA SER A 602 -15.34 -35.39 3.42
C SER A 602 -15.13 -34.10 4.20
N ALA A 603 -13.88 -33.73 4.45
CA ALA A 603 -13.55 -32.47 5.13
C ALA A 603 -13.92 -31.25 4.27
N SER A 604 -13.64 -31.29 2.96
CA SER A 604 -14.00 -30.21 2.04
C SER A 604 -15.51 -30.03 1.95
N LEU A 605 -16.27 -31.13 1.86
CA LEU A 605 -17.73 -31.07 1.76
C LEU A 605 -18.41 -30.56 3.04
N ASP A 606 -17.87 -30.87 4.23
CA ASP A 606 -18.38 -30.33 5.50
C ASP A 606 -17.90 -28.89 5.78
N ALA A 607 -16.81 -28.42 5.14
CA ALA A 607 -16.36 -27.03 5.21
C ALA A 607 -17.02 -26.09 4.18
N ALA A 608 -17.42 -26.62 3.01
CA ALA A 608 -17.98 -25.85 1.91
C ALA A 608 -19.27 -25.11 2.28
N TYR A 609 -19.40 -23.83 1.94
CA TYR A 609 -20.54 -22.96 2.32
C TYR A 609 -20.85 -22.87 3.82
N SER A 610 -19.98 -23.38 4.72
CA SER A 610 -20.18 -23.36 6.18
C SER A 610 -20.35 -21.94 6.75
N SER A 611 -19.74 -20.95 6.08
CA SER A 611 -19.75 -19.53 6.42
C SER A 611 -20.58 -18.68 5.45
N SER A 612 -21.30 -19.28 4.49
CA SER A 612 -22.17 -18.54 3.55
C SER A 612 -23.29 -17.78 4.28
N GLN A 613 -23.72 -16.65 3.72
CA GLN A 613 -24.72 -15.79 4.36
C GLN A 613 -26.07 -16.51 4.52
N GLU A 614 -26.41 -17.39 3.57
CA GLU A 614 -27.60 -18.23 3.53
C GLU A 614 -27.58 -19.30 4.62
N VAL A 615 -26.46 -20.02 4.78
CA VAL A 615 -26.30 -21.06 5.81
C VAL A 615 -26.21 -20.43 7.20
N GLN A 616 -25.50 -19.32 7.37
CA GLN A 616 -25.50 -18.55 8.61
C GLN A 616 -26.90 -18.05 8.96
N THR A 617 -27.65 -17.52 8.00
CA THR A 617 -29.03 -17.07 8.23
C THR A 617 -29.94 -18.23 8.60
N THR A 618 -29.84 -19.37 7.88
CA THR A 618 -30.55 -20.61 8.18
C THR A 618 -30.26 -21.09 9.61
N SER A 619 -28.98 -21.14 10.01
CA SER A 619 -28.55 -21.55 11.36
C SER A 619 -29.05 -20.58 12.44
N ASN A 620 -29.01 -19.27 12.17
CA ASN A 620 -29.54 -18.24 13.05
C ASN A 620 -31.08 -18.25 13.18
N GLN A 621 -31.82 -18.79 12.20
CA GLN A 621 -33.27 -19.00 12.29
C GLN A 621 -33.61 -20.35 12.95
N GLU A 622 -32.88 -21.41 12.61
CA GLU A 622 -32.97 -22.76 13.21
C GLU A 622 -32.78 -22.69 14.73
N THR A 623 -31.76 -21.94 15.20
CA THR A 623 -31.50 -21.73 16.64
C THR A 623 -32.54 -20.85 17.36
N LYS A 624 -33.23 -19.95 16.66
CA LYS A 624 -34.23 -19.03 17.26
C LYS A 624 -35.64 -19.62 17.31
N SER A 625 -36.06 -20.29 16.24
CA SER A 625 -37.45 -20.72 16.05
C SER A 625 -37.62 -22.23 16.16
N GLY A 626 -36.57 -23.01 15.86
CA GLY A 626 -36.66 -24.44 15.64
C GLY A 626 -37.48 -24.81 14.39
N GLY A 627 -37.24 -26.01 13.87
CA GLY A 627 -38.03 -26.58 12.79
C GLY A 627 -37.42 -26.46 11.40
N THR A 628 -38.25 -26.62 10.38
CA THR A 628 -37.81 -26.83 9.00
C THR A 628 -37.74 -25.51 8.26
N THR A 629 -36.68 -25.34 7.46
CA THR A 629 -36.43 -24.13 6.69
C THR A 629 -36.77 -24.35 5.22
N LEU A 630 -37.38 -23.36 4.59
CA LEU A 630 -37.65 -23.31 3.16
C LEU A 630 -36.83 -22.20 2.53
N SER A 631 -36.02 -22.53 1.51
CA SER A 631 -35.52 -21.55 0.55
C SER A 631 -36.57 -21.42 -0.55
N THR A 632 -37.00 -20.20 -0.84
CA THR A 632 -37.85 -19.88 -1.99
C THR A 632 -37.13 -18.86 -2.87
N SER A 633 -36.99 -19.15 -4.16
CA SER A 633 -36.23 -18.30 -5.08
C SER A 633 -36.90 -18.13 -6.45
N ILE A 634 -36.64 -16.99 -7.10
CA ILE A 634 -36.86 -16.76 -8.53
C ILE A 634 -35.51 -16.49 -9.18
N LYS A 635 -35.29 -17.06 -10.37
CA LYS A 635 -34.05 -16.89 -11.13
C LYS A 635 -34.34 -16.39 -12.56
N CYS A 636 -33.69 -15.30 -12.95
CA CYS A 636 -33.61 -14.84 -14.33
C CYS A 636 -32.24 -15.17 -14.91
N SER A 637 -32.16 -16.03 -15.92
CA SER A 637 -30.95 -16.34 -16.69
C SER A 637 -30.80 -15.40 -17.88
N ILE A 638 -29.57 -15.01 -18.22
CA ILE A 638 -29.26 -14.16 -19.38
C ILE A 638 -28.34 -14.90 -20.37
N SER A 639 -27.30 -15.55 -19.86
CA SER A 639 -26.34 -16.29 -20.68
C SER A 639 -25.68 -17.43 -19.89
N SER A 640 -25.46 -18.56 -20.56
CA SER A 640 -24.61 -19.64 -20.06
C SER A 640 -23.17 -19.41 -20.57
N VAL A 641 -22.19 -19.56 -19.69
CA VAL A 641 -20.77 -19.40 -19.99
C VAL A 641 -20.03 -20.64 -19.48
N SER A 642 -19.23 -21.27 -20.35
CA SER A 642 -18.33 -22.36 -19.96
C SER A 642 -16.89 -22.03 -20.37
N ARG A 643 -15.94 -22.43 -19.52
CA ARG A 643 -14.52 -22.23 -19.76
C ARG A 643 -13.95 -23.44 -20.49
N ASN A 644 -13.33 -23.20 -21.65
CA ASN A 644 -12.69 -24.25 -22.46
C ASN A 644 -11.15 -24.27 -22.30
N ALA A 645 -10.54 -23.19 -21.83
CA ALA A 645 -9.10 -23.05 -21.63
C ALA A 645 -8.75 -22.22 -20.39
N ILE A 646 -7.54 -22.46 -19.87
CA ILE A 646 -6.97 -21.76 -18.72
C ILE A 646 -5.92 -20.77 -19.20
N ARG A 647 -6.05 -19.51 -18.76
CA ARG A 647 -5.05 -18.46 -18.95
C ARG A 647 -4.97 -17.63 -17.66
N PHE A 648 -3.90 -17.82 -16.91
CA PHE A 648 -3.72 -17.19 -15.61
C PHE A 648 -3.35 -15.71 -15.73
N HIS A 649 -3.79 -14.90 -14.77
CA HIS A 649 -3.36 -13.53 -14.66
C HIS A 649 -1.94 -13.44 -14.09
N VAL A 650 -1.13 -12.50 -14.58
CA VAL A 650 0.27 -12.35 -14.17
C VAL A 650 0.46 -12.17 -12.66
N SER A 651 -0.47 -11.49 -11.95
CA SER A 651 -0.37 -11.31 -10.50
C SER A 651 -0.57 -12.61 -9.71
N PHE A 652 -1.48 -13.49 -10.16
CA PHE A 652 -1.70 -14.80 -9.55
C PHE A 652 -0.43 -15.65 -9.65
N ILE A 653 0.23 -15.65 -10.82
CA ILE A 653 1.47 -16.41 -11.03
C ILE A 653 2.64 -15.82 -10.25
N GLN A 654 2.77 -14.48 -10.21
CA GLN A 654 3.82 -13.82 -9.45
C GLN A 654 3.71 -14.15 -7.96
N GLU A 655 2.52 -13.98 -7.37
CA GLU A 655 2.32 -14.24 -5.94
C GLU A 655 2.42 -15.73 -5.60
N LEU A 656 1.95 -16.62 -6.48
CA LEU A 656 2.15 -18.06 -6.33
C LEU A 656 3.64 -18.39 -6.25
N ALA A 657 4.46 -17.76 -7.10
CA ALA A 657 5.88 -18.03 -7.19
C ALA A 657 6.68 -17.55 -5.96
N GLU A 658 6.21 -16.52 -5.27
CA GLU A 658 6.83 -15.94 -4.08
C GLU A 658 6.61 -16.78 -2.79
N ILE A 659 5.75 -17.81 -2.82
CA ILE A 659 5.41 -18.64 -1.65
C ILE A 659 6.59 -19.54 -1.22
N THR A 660 6.91 -19.52 0.08
CA THR A 660 8.01 -20.30 0.68
C THR A 660 7.57 -21.31 1.74
N SER A 661 6.29 -21.34 2.11
CA SER A 661 5.76 -22.27 3.12
C SER A 661 4.31 -22.72 2.88
N SER A 662 3.94 -23.86 3.47
CA SER A 662 2.56 -24.37 3.50
C SER A 662 1.58 -23.44 4.21
N GLN A 663 2.06 -22.61 5.15
CA GLN A 663 1.25 -21.60 5.86
C GLN A 663 1.04 -20.34 5.01
N GLU A 664 2.02 -19.91 4.22
CA GLU A 664 1.85 -18.83 3.22
C GLU A 664 0.87 -19.22 2.12
N MET A 665 0.85 -20.49 1.73
CA MET A 665 -0.13 -21.03 0.78
C MET A 665 -1.58 -20.94 1.29
N ILE A 666 -1.82 -20.97 2.60
CA ILE A 666 -3.18 -20.74 3.15
C ILE A 666 -3.65 -19.32 2.84
N TYR A 667 -2.80 -18.31 3.07
CA TYR A 667 -3.15 -16.92 2.75
C TYR A 667 -3.31 -16.68 1.26
N PHE A 668 -2.53 -17.37 0.42
CA PHE A 668 -2.73 -17.35 -1.03
C PHE A 668 -4.11 -17.88 -1.43
N ILE A 669 -4.55 -18.99 -0.82
CA ILE A 669 -5.88 -19.58 -1.03
C ILE A 669 -7.00 -18.68 -0.46
N GLU A 670 -6.80 -18.01 0.67
CA GLU A 670 -7.76 -17.02 1.20
C GLU A 670 -7.86 -15.79 0.30
N LYS A 671 -6.74 -15.35 -0.29
CA LYS A 671 -6.66 -14.15 -1.14
C LYS A 671 -7.25 -14.35 -2.55
N PHE A 672 -6.98 -15.48 -3.18
CA PHE A 672 -7.37 -15.79 -4.57
C PHE A 672 -8.52 -16.81 -4.67
N GLY A 673 -9.04 -17.28 -3.53
CA GLY A 673 -10.03 -18.35 -3.48
C GLY A 673 -9.39 -19.75 -3.53
N SER A 674 -10.21 -20.76 -3.20
CA SER A 674 -9.84 -22.18 -3.29
C SER A 674 -10.39 -22.83 -4.56
N LEU A 675 -11.42 -22.21 -5.14
CA LEU A 675 -12.24 -22.74 -6.23
C LEU A 675 -12.27 -21.74 -7.39
N TYR A 676 -12.71 -22.17 -8.56
CA TYR A 676 -12.96 -21.29 -9.70
C TYR A 676 -14.18 -21.73 -10.51
N TYR A 677 -14.79 -20.78 -11.22
CA TYR A 677 -15.88 -21.05 -12.15
C TYR A 677 -15.38 -21.79 -13.40
N LYS A 678 -15.80 -23.04 -13.53
CA LYS A 678 -15.65 -23.87 -14.74
C LYS A 678 -16.80 -23.62 -15.71
N SER A 679 -18.01 -23.43 -15.20
CA SER A 679 -19.12 -22.85 -15.94
C SER A 679 -20.07 -22.07 -15.02
N ALA A 680 -20.81 -21.12 -15.58
CA ALA A 680 -21.80 -20.31 -14.87
C ALA A 680 -22.93 -19.90 -15.81
N VAL A 681 -24.17 -20.00 -15.33
CA VAL A 681 -25.32 -19.27 -15.85
C VAL A 681 -25.31 -17.90 -15.18
N LEU A 682 -25.05 -16.87 -15.98
CA LEU A 682 -25.09 -15.48 -15.57
C LEU A 682 -26.53 -14.96 -15.64
N GLY A 683 -26.95 -14.23 -14.61
CA GLY A 683 -28.30 -13.72 -14.48
C GLY A 683 -28.52 -12.99 -13.16
N GLY A 684 -29.72 -13.11 -12.60
CA GLY A 684 -30.04 -12.59 -11.28
C GLY A 684 -30.98 -13.52 -10.53
N SER A 685 -30.89 -13.53 -9.21
CA SER A 685 -31.77 -14.30 -8.34
C SER A 685 -32.26 -13.49 -7.15
N LEU A 686 -33.55 -13.63 -6.86
CA LEU A 686 -34.14 -13.23 -5.58
C LEU A 686 -34.36 -14.50 -4.76
N GLU A 687 -33.91 -14.53 -3.51
CA GLU A 687 -34.09 -15.67 -2.61
C GLU A 687 -34.51 -15.24 -1.20
N SER A 688 -35.41 -15.99 -0.57
CA SER A 688 -35.89 -15.76 0.80
C SER A 688 -35.88 -17.07 1.58
N ILE A 689 -35.33 -17.04 2.79
CA ILE A 689 -35.21 -18.18 3.69
C ILE A 689 -36.27 -18.05 4.79
N THR A 690 -37.25 -18.95 4.76
CA THR A 690 -38.41 -18.95 5.67
C THR A 690 -38.36 -20.18 6.58
N THR A 691 -38.25 -19.97 7.90
CA THR A 691 -38.27 -21.07 8.87
C THR A 691 -39.67 -21.22 9.46
N THR A 692 -40.15 -22.47 9.50
CA THR A 692 -41.49 -22.87 9.97
C THR A 692 -41.36 -23.66 11.27
N GLN A 693 -42.21 -23.37 12.26
CA GLN A 693 -42.22 -24.15 13.50
C GLN A 693 -42.68 -25.59 13.24
N THR A 694 -41.99 -26.58 13.81
CA THR A 694 -42.26 -28.02 13.60
C THR A 694 -43.67 -28.45 14.02
N SER A 695 -44.33 -27.69 14.90
CA SER A 695 -45.74 -27.87 15.28
C SER A 695 -46.69 -27.64 14.11
N SER A 696 -46.52 -26.55 13.36
CA SER A 696 -47.36 -26.14 12.23
C SER A 696 -47.18 -27.03 10.98
N LEU A 697 -46.05 -27.73 10.88
CA LEU A 697 -45.82 -28.72 9.82
C LEU A 697 -46.54 -30.06 10.05
N LYS A 698 -47.03 -30.34 11.26
CA LYS A 698 -47.72 -31.62 11.56
C LYS A 698 -49.17 -31.63 11.12
N THR A 699 -49.76 -30.46 10.86
CA THR A 699 -51.14 -30.28 10.42
C THR A 699 -51.26 -30.14 8.90
N ASN A 700 -50.22 -29.66 8.22
CA ASN A 700 -50.26 -29.25 6.82
C ASN A 700 -49.37 -30.17 5.94
N ASN A 701 -49.76 -30.41 4.68
CA ASN A 701 -48.94 -31.19 3.75
C ASN A 701 -47.69 -30.39 3.34
N HIS A 702 -46.55 -31.05 3.14
CA HIS A 702 -45.31 -30.41 2.66
C HIS A 702 -45.49 -29.66 1.33
N LEU A 703 -46.43 -30.10 0.48
CA LEU A 703 -46.78 -29.41 -0.77
C LEU A 703 -47.52 -28.09 -0.52
N ASP A 704 -48.41 -28.05 0.47
CA ASP A 704 -49.19 -26.86 0.80
C ASP A 704 -48.29 -25.80 1.42
N VAL A 705 -47.40 -26.20 2.34
CA VAL A 705 -46.38 -25.32 2.96
C VAL A 705 -45.45 -24.71 1.89
N LYS A 706 -45.12 -25.45 0.82
CA LYS A 706 -44.37 -24.90 -0.32
C LYS A 706 -45.18 -23.87 -1.10
N LYS A 707 -46.44 -24.17 -1.45
CA LYS A 707 -47.32 -23.22 -2.14
C LYS A 707 -47.53 -21.93 -1.34
N GLN A 708 -47.74 -22.06 -0.03
CA GLN A 708 -47.84 -20.94 0.90
C GLN A 708 -46.55 -20.11 0.89
N ALA A 709 -45.38 -20.74 0.96
CA ALA A 709 -44.09 -20.05 0.84
C ALA A 709 -43.89 -19.36 -0.52
N GLN A 710 -44.34 -19.98 -1.62
CA GLN A 710 -44.29 -19.39 -2.97
C GLN A 710 -45.19 -18.15 -3.09
N ALA A 711 -46.44 -18.23 -2.63
CA ALA A 711 -47.37 -17.09 -2.60
C ALA A 711 -46.88 -15.96 -1.69
N SER A 712 -46.39 -16.33 -0.51
CA SER A 712 -45.77 -15.45 0.49
C SER A 712 -44.53 -14.71 -0.07
N PHE A 713 -43.70 -15.40 -0.83
CA PHE A 713 -42.56 -14.84 -1.55
C PHE A 713 -42.99 -13.91 -2.69
N SER A 714 -44.00 -14.31 -3.47
CA SER A 714 -44.58 -13.48 -4.55
C SER A 714 -45.18 -12.17 -4.00
N ALA A 715 -45.79 -12.21 -2.82
CA ALA A 715 -46.19 -11.00 -2.10
C ALA A 715 -44.97 -10.16 -1.68
N GLN A 716 -43.94 -10.79 -1.09
CA GLN A 716 -42.71 -10.10 -0.67
C GLN A 716 -41.99 -9.36 -1.82
N ILE A 717 -41.94 -9.94 -3.02
CA ILE A 717 -41.29 -9.32 -4.19
C ILE A 717 -42.17 -8.29 -4.92
N SER A 718 -43.50 -8.39 -4.80
CA SER A 718 -44.42 -7.42 -5.40
C SER A 718 -44.62 -6.17 -4.54
N THR A 719 -44.41 -6.25 -3.22
CA THR A 719 -44.45 -5.11 -2.30
C THR A 719 -43.18 -5.03 -1.43
N PRO A 720 -42.04 -4.56 -1.96
CA PRO A 720 -40.78 -4.49 -1.20
C PRO A 720 -40.80 -3.48 -0.03
N TYR A 721 -41.72 -2.52 -0.03
CA TYR A 721 -41.92 -1.57 1.08
C TYR A 721 -42.68 -2.24 2.25
N GLY A 722 -41.97 -3.13 2.96
CA GLY A 722 -42.21 -3.44 4.38
C GLY A 722 -43.54 -4.06 4.80
N GLY A 723 -43.59 -5.40 4.82
CA GLY A 723 -44.21 -6.19 5.90
C GLY A 723 -45.74 -6.12 6.10
N GLY A 724 -46.46 -5.25 5.41
CA GLY A 724 -47.91 -5.31 5.32
C GLY A 724 -48.30 -6.50 4.45
N GLY A 725 -48.90 -7.54 5.06
CA GLY A 725 -49.44 -8.68 4.33
C GLY A 725 -50.62 -8.27 3.45
N GLY A 726 -50.33 -7.70 2.28
CA GLY A 726 -51.29 -7.59 1.20
C GLY A 726 -51.68 -9.00 0.79
N SER A 727 -52.86 -9.43 1.22
CA SER A 727 -53.45 -10.71 0.84
C SER A 727 -53.49 -10.78 -0.69
N TYR A 728 -52.70 -11.68 -1.27
CA TYR A 728 -52.76 -11.98 -2.69
C TYR A 728 -54.11 -12.64 -2.98
N SER A 729 -55.11 -11.83 -3.33
CA SER A 729 -56.43 -12.30 -3.74
C SER A 729 -56.32 -12.84 -5.16
N GLN A 730 -55.99 -14.13 -5.28
CA GLN A 730 -56.16 -14.84 -6.54
C GLN A 730 -57.66 -14.99 -6.77
N ASP A 731 -58.19 -14.34 -7.81
CA ASP A 731 -59.61 -13.95 -7.96
C ASP A 731 -60.68 -15.08 -8.03
N ASP A 732 -60.34 -16.35 -7.73
CA ASP A 732 -61.26 -17.51 -7.84
C ASP A 732 -61.08 -18.61 -6.75
N GLU A 733 -60.19 -18.47 -5.74
CA GLU A 733 -60.00 -19.51 -4.72
C GLU A 733 -60.71 -19.24 -3.37
N SER A 734 -61.08 -20.32 -2.67
CA SER A 734 -61.96 -20.30 -1.49
C SER A 734 -61.36 -19.64 -0.24
N GLN A 735 -62.25 -19.14 0.63
CA GLN A 735 -61.93 -18.50 1.92
C GLN A 735 -60.84 -19.24 2.74
N ASP A 736 -60.86 -20.58 2.70
CA ASP A 736 -59.91 -21.46 3.39
C ASP A 736 -58.43 -21.22 3.00
N VAL A 737 -58.16 -20.74 1.77
CA VAL A 737 -56.80 -20.44 1.29
C VAL A 737 -56.26 -19.15 1.91
N GLN A 738 -57.14 -18.19 2.24
CA GLN A 738 -56.74 -16.94 2.89
C GLN A 738 -56.40 -17.17 4.37
N ASP A 739 -57.26 -17.89 5.10
CA ASP A 739 -57.04 -18.19 6.52
C ASP A 739 -55.77 -19.03 6.73
N THR A 740 -55.52 -20.02 5.86
CA THR A 740 -54.30 -20.85 5.93
C THR A 740 -53.02 -20.10 5.56
N ASN A 741 -53.09 -19.11 4.65
CA ASN A 741 -51.97 -18.19 4.38
C ASN A 741 -51.69 -17.27 5.59
N GLU A 742 -52.72 -16.73 6.26
CA GLU A 742 -52.52 -15.94 7.49
C GLU A 742 -51.93 -16.77 8.63
N GLU A 743 -52.32 -18.04 8.78
CA GLU A 743 -51.70 -18.95 9.76
C GLU A 743 -50.23 -19.25 9.40
N PHE A 744 -49.90 -19.43 8.12
CA PHE A 744 -48.53 -19.57 7.66
C PHE A 744 -47.69 -18.33 7.99
N GLU A 745 -48.17 -17.12 7.66
CA GLU A 745 -47.47 -15.86 7.98
C GLU A 745 -47.24 -15.67 9.48
N ARG A 746 -48.17 -16.11 10.34
CA ARG A 746 -48.04 -16.02 11.81
C ARG A 746 -47.15 -17.09 12.42
N SER A 747 -46.96 -18.23 11.74
CA SER A 747 -46.18 -19.38 12.23
C SER A 747 -44.78 -19.50 11.63
N THR A 748 -44.38 -18.53 10.81
CA THR A 748 -43.09 -18.51 10.11
C THR A 748 -42.24 -17.28 10.41
N THR A 749 -40.92 -17.44 10.26
CA THR A 749 -39.95 -16.34 10.35
C THR A 749 -39.19 -16.26 9.03
N LYS A 750 -39.30 -15.14 8.32
CA LYS A 750 -38.60 -14.90 7.04
C LYS A 750 -37.26 -14.21 7.25
N SER A 751 -36.32 -14.44 6.35
CA SER A 751 -35.06 -13.69 6.27
C SER A 751 -35.25 -12.33 5.61
N LYS A 752 -34.17 -11.55 5.54
CA LYS A 752 -34.06 -10.53 4.48
C LYS A 752 -34.03 -11.23 3.13
N LEU A 753 -34.50 -10.56 2.08
CA LEU A 753 -34.35 -11.06 0.72
C LEU A 753 -32.87 -10.97 0.31
N PHE A 754 -32.33 -12.05 -0.22
CA PHE A 754 -31.04 -12.12 -0.88
C PHE A 754 -31.25 -11.72 -2.34
N VAL A 755 -30.45 -10.77 -2.84
CA VAL A 755 -30.61 -10.15 -4.16
C VAL A 755 -29.27 -10.26 -4.88
N ASN A 756 -29.20 -11.11 -5.89
CA ASN A 756 -28.02 -11.29 -6.73
C ASN A 756 -28.34 -10.82 -8.15
N GLY A 757 -27.41 -10.11 -8.78
CA GLY A 757 -27.58 -9.49 -10.10
C GLY A 757 -28.51 -8.27 -10.11
N GLY A 758 -28.41 -7.48 -11.17
CA GLY A 758 -29.16 -6.24 -11.36
C GLY A 758 -28.42 -4.98 -10.88
N SER A 759 -29.06 -3.82 -11.04
CA SER A 759 -28.47 -2.54 -10.60
C SER A 759 -28.55 -2.39 -9.08
N PRO A 760 -27.52 -1.87 -8.40
CA PRO A 760 -27.57 -1.58 -6.96
C PRO A 760 -28.77 -0.67 -6.64
N GLY A 761 -29.59 -1.07 -5.67
CA GLY A 761 -30.83 -0.36 -5.31
C GLY A 761 -32.04 -0.65 -6.20
N SER A 762 -31.91 -1.38 -7.31
CA SER A 762 -33.05 -1.84 -8.13
C SER A 762 -33.95 -2.85 -7.41
N PHE A 763 -33.46 -3.44 -6.32
CA PHE A 763 -34.26 -4.16 -5.33
C PHE A 763 -33.73 -3.87 -3.92
N GLY A 764 -34.53 -3.21 -3.08
CA GLY A 764 -34.10 -2.86 -1.73
C GLY A 764 -35.17 -2.15 -0.87
N PRO A 765 -35.01 -2.15 0.46
CA PRO A 765 -35.98 -1.56 1.40
C PRO A 765 -35.87 -0.03 1.51
N ASP A 766 -35.23 0.65 0.56
CA ASP A 766 -35.08 2.11 0.59
C ASP A 766 -36.44 2.77 0.32
N THR A 767 -36.84 3.68 1.21
CA THR A 767 -38.14 4.33 1.14
C THR A 767 -38.23 5.43 0.08
N THR A 768 -37.09 5.80 -0.52
CA THR A 768 -36.96 6.96 -1.43
C THR A 768 -36.93 6.58 -2.91
N SER A 769 -36.72 5.31 -3.24
CA SER A 769 -36.82 4.76 -4.60
C SER A 769 -37.56 3.42 -4.52
N PRO A 770 -38.86 3.36 -4.86
CA PRO A 770 -39.66 2.15 -4.73
C PRO A 770 -39.27 1.14 -5.81
N SER A 771 -38.23 0.36 -5.50
CA SER A 771 -37.82 -0.77 -6.33
C SER A 771 -38.99 -1.68 -6.68
N SER A 772 -38.98 -2.25 -7.89
CA SER A 772 -39.93 -3.28 -8.29
C SER A 772 -39.23 -4.50 -8.87
N PHE A 773 -39.91 -5.65 -8.84
CA PHE A 773 -39.42 -6.86 -9.52
C PHE A 773 -39.08 -6.60 -11.00
N ASN A 774 -39.87 -5.77 -11.68
CA ASN A 774 -39.63 -5.42 -13.08
C ASN A 774 -38.37 -4.56 -13.25
N GLU A 775 -38.18 -3.51 -12.45
CA GLU A 775 -36.96 -2.68 -12.50
C GLU A 775 -35.69 -3.48 -12.19
N TRP A 776 -35.77 -4.40 -11.23
CA TRP A 776 -34.71 -5.36 -10.96
C TRP A 776 -34.44 -6.22 -12.20
N ALA A 777 -35.46 -6.94 -12.71
CA ALA A 777 -35.36 -7.87 -13.82
C ALA A 777 -34.86 -7.21 -15.13
N GLU A 778 -35.34 -6.00 -15.44
CA GLU A 778 -34.90 -5.17 -16.57
C GLU A 778 -33.43 -4.73 -16.46
N SER A 779 -32.84 -4.76 -15.26
CA SER A 779 -31.45 -4.34 -15.02
C SER A 779 -30.45 -5.50 -14.90
N ILE A 780 -30.94 -6.75 -14.82
CA ILE A 780 -30.10 -7.96 -14.70
C ILE A 780 -29.19 -8.12 -15.91
N ASP A 781 -29.63 -7.74 -17.10
CA ASP A 781 -28.87 -7.97 -18.32
C ASP A 781 -27.60 -7.11 -18.46
N GLN A 782 -27.61 -5.93 -17.86
CA GLN A 782 -26.44 -5.04 -17.77
C GLN A 782 -25.49 -5.45 -16.64
N ARG A 783 -26.00 -6.13 -15.59
CA ARG A 783 -25.23 -6.55 -14.41
C ARG A 783 -25.60 -7.97 -13.94
N PRO A 784 -25.37 -9.00 -14.77
CA PRO A 784 -25.70 -10.36 -14.37
C PRO A 784 -24.57 -10.95 -13.52
N GLN A 785 -24.93 -11.70 -12.49
CA GLN A 785 -24.04 -12.46 -11.61
C GLN A 785 -24.23 -13.98 -11.80
N PRO A 786 -23.29 -14.84 -11.37
CA PRO A 786 -23.47 -16.30 -11.39
C PRO A 786 -24.63 -16.76 -10.50
N ILE A 787 -25.67 -17.38 -11.08
CA ILE A 787 -26.88 -17.84 -10.35
C ILE A 787 -27.08 -19.36 -10.31
N LYS A 788 -26.38 -20.08 -11.19
CA LYS A 788 -26.23 -21.55 -11.26
C LYS A 788 -24.82 -21.78 -11.83
N TYR A 789 -23.95 -22.61 -11.23
CA TYR A 789 -22.55 -22.71 -11.65
C TYR A 789 -21.89 -24.05 -11.28
N ASP A 790 -20.83 -24.43 -12.00
CA ASP A 790 -19.97 -25.59 -11.73
C ASP A 790 -18.60 -25.08 -11.25
N LEU A 791 -18.20 -25.45 -10.03
CA LEU A 791 -16.93 -25.05 -9.41
C LEU A 791 -15.93 -26.20 -9.41
N ASP A 792 -14.68 -25.89 -9.76
CA ASP A 792 -13.54 -26.79 -9.66
C ASP A 792 -12.42 -26.16 -8.82
N ILE A 793 -11.48 -26.97 -8.34
CA ILE A 793 -10.43 -26.58 -7.39
C ILE A 793 -9.29 -25.89 -8.15
N ILE A 794 -8.79 -24.74 -7.68
CA ILE A 794 -7.67 -24.05 -8.33
C ILE A 794 -6.41 -24.95 -8.40
N GLY A 795 -6.16 -25.79 -7.38
CA GLY A 795 -5.10 -26.80 -7.41
C GLY A 795 -5.16 -27.77 -8.60
N ASN A 796 -6.34 -28.06 -9.16
CA ASN A 796 -6.49 -28.96 -10.31
C ASN A 796 -5.95 -28.35 -11.61
N ILE A 797 -5.93 -27.01 -11.73
CA ILE A 797 -5.48 -26.28 -12.92
C ILE A 797 -4.05 -25.74 -12.82
N ILE A 798 -3.42 -25.78 -11.64
CA ILE A 798 -1.98 -25.53 -11.48
C ILE A 798 -1.22 -26.70 -12.12
N PRO A 799 -0.41 -26.50 -13.18
CA PRO A 799 0.31 -27.59 -13.83
C PRO A 799 1.28 -28.31 -12.89
N SER A 800 1.31 -29.64 -12.93
CA SER A 800 2.29 -30.45 -12.18
C SER A 800 3.74 -30.25 -12.63
N SER A 801 3.96 -29.66 -13.81
CA SER A 801 5.29 -29.28 -14.31
C SER A 801 5.86 -28.02 -13.67
N TRP A 802 5.11 -27.34 -12.79
CA TRP A 802 5.53 -26.11 -12.11
C TRP A 802 6.34 -26.44 -10.85
N ILE A 803 7.67 -26.43 -11.02
CA ILE A 803 8.64 -26.89 -10.01
C ILE A 803 8.97 -25.76 -9.02
N LEU A 804 9.07 -26.09 -7.73
CA LEU A 804 9.53 -25.17 -6.69
C LEU A 804 11.04 -24.91 -6.82
N PRO A 805 11.53 -23.65 -6.72
CA PRO A 805 12.96 -23.34 -6.80
C PRO A 805 13.81 -24.10 -5.76
N LYS A 806 13.21 -24.41 -4.61
CA LYS A 806 13.73 -25.30 -3.57
C LYS A 806 12.57 -26.11 -3.00
N PRO A 807 12.74 -27.41 -2.69
CA PRO A 807 11.71 -28.18 -2.01
C PRO A 807 11.31 -27.51 -0.68
N ILE A 808 10.00 -27.37 -0.46
CA ILE A 808 9.42 -26.82 0.77
C ILE A 808 8.85 -28.00 1.53
N GLU A 809 9.37 -28.27 2.74
CA GLU A 809 9.07 -29.48 3.50
C GLU A 809 9.38 -30.76 2.69
N ASN A 810 8.36 -31.43 2.15
CA ASN A 810 8.48 -32.60 1.27
C ASN A 810 7.90 -32.35 -0.14
N TYR A 811 7.48 -31.11 -0.45
CA TYR A 811 6.83 -30.74 -1.69
C TYR A 811 7.85 -30.27 -2.73
N THR A 812 7.68 -30.68 -3.97
CA THR A 812 8.59 -30.38 -5.09
C THR A 812 7.96 -29.51 -6.17
N THR A 813 6.63 -29.45 -6.22
CA THR A 813 5.86 -28.64 -7.18
C THR A 813 4.93 -27.67 -6.46
N TYR A 814 4.57 -26.58 -7.13
CA TYR A 814 3.58 -25.63 -6.60
C TYR A 814 2.19 -26.27 -6.46
N GLN A 815 1.85 -27.27 -7.29
CA GLN A 815 0.60 -28.01 -7.17
C GLN A 815 0.54 -28.84 -5.87
N GLU A 816 1.61 -29.59 -5.55
CA GLU A 816 1.71 -30.34 -4.28
C GLU A 816 1.61 -29.42 -3.06
N LEU A 817 2.32 -28.29 -3.09
CA LEU A 817 2.28 -27.29 -2.04
C LEU A 817 0.88 -26.67 -1.90
N TRP A 818 0.18 -26.42 -3.01
CA TRP A 818 -1.19 -25.90 -3.02
C TRP A 818 -2.14 -26.86 -2.30
N PHE A 819 -2.11 -28.16 -2.62
CA PHE A 819 -2.97 -29.14 -1.94
C PHE A 819 -2.62 -29.32 -0.45
N ALA A 820 -1.35 -29.13 -0.07
CA ALA A 820 -0.95 -29.10 1.34
C ALA A 820 -1.55 -27.88 2.08
N GLY A 821 -1.44 -26.68 1.50
CA GLY A 821 -2.07 -25.47 2.02
C GLY A 821 -3.60 -25.59 2.08
N TYR A 822 -4.23 -26.10 1.03
CA TYR A 822 -5.67 -26.35 0.97
C TYR A 822 -6.14 -27.31 2.07
N HIS A 823 -5.44 -28.42 2.30
CA HIS A 823 -5.77 -29.34 3.39
C HIS A 823 -5.72 -28.63 4.76
N LEU A 824 -4.72 -27.78 5.00
CA LEU A 824 -4.61 -27.00 6.23
C LEU A 824 -5.73 -25.94 6.35
N TYR A 825 -6.05 -25.24 5.26
CA TYR A 825 -7.15 -24.27 5.18
C TYR A 825 -8.52 -24.91 5.46
N VAL A 826 -8.77 -26.13 4.97
CA VAL A 826 -10.02 -26.88 5.22
C VAL A 826 -10.09 -27.43 6.65
N THR A 827 -8.98 -27.91 7.22
CA THR A 827 -8.98 -28.67 8.48
C THR A 827 -8.70 -27.85 9.73
N LYS A 828 -8.11 -26.66 9.60
CA LYS A 828 -7.99 -25.71 10.71
C LYS A 828 -9.16 -24.74 10.66
N ASP A 829 -9.86 -24.59 11.80
CA ASP A 829 -10.52 -23.32 12.09
C ASP A 829 -9.51 -22.20 11.86
N PRO A 830 -9.90 -21.05 11.29
CA PRO A 830 -8.97 -19.95 11.03
C PRO A 830 -8.38 -19.50 12.37
N VAL A 831 -7.15 -19.95 12.64
CA VAL A 831 -6.34 -19.39 13.71
C VAL A 831 -6.13 -17.94 13.31
N PRO A 832 -6.63 -16.95 14.07
CA PRO A 832 -6.44 -15.55 13.74
C PRO A 832 -4.95 -15.23 13.89
N LEU A 833 -4.21 -15.43 12.80
CA LEU A 833 -2.80 -15.14 12.72
C LEU A 833 -2.64 -13.64 12.48
N PRO A 834 -1.57 -13.04 13.02
CA PRO A 834 -1.40 -11.61 12.97
C PRO A 834 -1.19 -11.19 11.51
N ASP A 835 -2.16 -10.44 10.99
CA ASP A 835 -2.07 -9.67 9.74
C ASP A 835 -0.66 -9.07 9.61
N PRO A 836 0.03 -9.18 8.46
CA PRO A 836 1.35 -8.60 8.27
C PRO A 836 1.43 -7.09 8.59
N ASN A 837 0.29 -6.38 8.57
CA ASN A 837 0.12 -4.99 8.99
C ASN A 837 -0.07 -4.79 10.51
N TYR A 838 0.04 -5.82 11.35
CA TYR A 838 -0.02 -5.66 12.81
C TYR A 838 0.94 -4.57 13.24
N GLU A 839 0.43 -3.66 14.07
CA GLU A 839 1.21 -2.56 14.59
C GLU A 839 2.46 -3.13 15.29
N ARG A 840 3.62 -2.51 15.12
CA ARG A 840 4.88 -2.97 15.73
C ARG A 840 5.46 -1.87 16.59
N MET A 841 5.73 -2.21 17.85
CA MET A 841 6.59 -1.40 18.69
C MET A 841 8.03 -1.88 18.52
N ASN A 842 8.90 -1.03 17.99
CA ASN A 842 10.34 -1.22 17.95
C ASN A 842 10.98 -0.49 19.14
N ILE A 843 11.69 -1.21 20.01
CA ILE A 843 12.47 -0.59 21.08
C ILE A 843 13.95 -0.70 20.73
N HIS A 844 14.62 0.46 20.64
CA HIS A 844 16.04 0.57 20.33
C HIS A 844 16.82 1.03 21.57
N PHE A 845 17.80 0.24 21.96
CA PHE A 845 18.75 0.59 23.02
C PHE A 845 20.04 1.12 22.41
N LEU A 846 20.45 2.34 22.77
CA LEU A 846 21.67 2.99 22.30
C LEU A 846 22.65 3.23 23.44
N ALA A 847 23.89 2.77 23.25
CA ALA A 847 25.00 3.02 24.16
C ALA A 847 26.24 3.56 23.43
N SER A 848 26.78 4.66 23.95
CA SER A 848 28.03 5.31 23.56
C SER A 848 29.23 4.58 24.17
N THR A 849 30.36 4.59 23.47
CA THR A 849 31.59 3.99 23.99
C THR A 849 32.24 4.73 25.16
N SER A 850 31.75 5.89 25.57
CA SER A 850 32.07 6.44 26.90
C SER A 850 31.71 5.47 28.02
N HIS A 851 30.71 4.60 27.80
CA HIS A 851 30.28 3.55 28.71
C HIS A 851 30.90 2.17 28.40
N LYS A 852 32.12 2.11 27.80
CA LYS A 852 32.91 0.87 27.63
C LYS A 852 33.44 0.30 28.97
N ARG A 853 32.55 0.02 29.92
CA ARG A 853 32.82 -0.85 31.06
C ARG A 853 32.68 -2.30 30.61
N THR A 854 33.65 -3.15 30.95
CA THR A 854 33.53 -4.59 30.72
C THR A 854 32.40 -5.14 31.59
N LEU A 855 31.27 -5.51 30.99
CA LEU A 855 30.15 -6.14 31.70
C LEU A 855 30.62 -7.43 32.36
N ASN A 856 30.51 -7.49 33.69
CA ASN A 856 30.80 -8.70 34.45
C ASN A 856 29.68 -9.74 34.27
N ASP A 857 29.91 -11.00 34.62
CA ASP A 857 28.95 -12.08 34.34
C ASP A 857 27.60 -11.89 35.04
N THR A 858 27.57 -11.19 36.18
CA THR A 858 26.29 -10.83 36.84
C THR A 858 25.57 -9.74 36.04
N GLU A 859 26.27 -8.70 35.57
CA GLU A 859 25.67 -7.67 34.69
C GLU A 859 25.19 -8.27 33.37
N ARG A 860 25.90 -9.25 32.79
CA ARG A 860 25.46 -10.00 31.60
C ARG A 860 24.21 -10.83 31.87
N GLN A 861 24.15 -11.52 33.01
CA GLN A 861 22.98 -12.30 33.41
C GLN A 861 21.76 -11.40 33.67
N MET A 862 21.96 -10.24 34.31
CA MET A 862 20.93 -9.23 34.53
C MET A 862 20.40 -8.65 33.21
N LEU A 863 21.30 -8.25 32.31
CA LEU A 863 20.95 -7.75 30.97
C LEU A 863 20.36 -8.84 30.07
N GLY A 864 20.59 -10.12 30.38
CA GLY A 864 19.93 -11.28 29.77
C GLY A 864 18.56 -11.64 30.37
N GLN A 865 18.10 -10.89 31.38
CA GLN A 865 16.83 -11.09 32.08
C GLN A 865 16.17 -9.75 32.40
N LEU A 866 16.21 -8.81 31.45
CA LEU A 866 15.45 -7.57 31.57
C LEU A 866 13.95 -7.85 31.47
N PHE A 867 13.20 -7.09 32.26
CA PHE A 867 11.76 -6.92 32.18
C PHE A 867 11.52 -5.43 31.98
N TRP A 868 10.39 -5.08 31.37
CA TRP A 868 9.99 -3.69 31.32
C TRP A 868 8.48 -3.57 31.37
N THR A 869 8.04 -2.43 31.88
CA THR A 869 6.63 -2.10 32.02
C THR A 869 6.42 -0.73 31.39
N LEU A 870 5.65 -0.69 30.30
CA LEU A 870 5.08 0.56 29.81
C LEU A 870 3.85 0.91 30.63
N THR A 871 3.71 2.18 31.00
CA THR A 871 2.47 2.75 31.53
C THR A 871 2.00 3.84 30.57
N CYS A 872 0.79 3.71 30.05
CA CYS A 872 0.18 4.70 29.17
C CYS A 872 -0.54 5.79 30.00
N HIS A 873 -0.80 6.96 29.42
CA HIS A 873 -1.30 8.13 30.16
C HIS A 873 -2.81 8.12 30.50
N SER A 874 -3.53 7.01 30.25
CA SER A 874 -4.95 6.86 30.60
C SER A 874 -5.13 6.28 32.01
N ASN A 875 -6.28 6.57 32.64
CA ASN A 875 -6.62 6.13 34.00
C ASN A 875 -6.73 4.58 34.18
N SER A 876 -6.53 3.80 33.13
CA SER A 876 -6.39 2.35 33.16
C SER A 876 -4.93 1.96 32.88
N SER A 877 -4.15 1.72 33.94
CA SER A 877 -2.74 1.33 33.84
C SER A 877 -2.59 -0.12 33.34
N VAL A 878 -2.73 -0.31 32.02
CA VAL A 878 -2.36 -1.57 31.37
C VAL A 878 -0.85 -1.74 31.51
N LYS A 879 -0.45 -2.73 32.31
CA LYS A 879 0.93 -3.22 32.36
C LYS A 879 1.09 -4.28 31.29
N LEU A 880 1.99 -4.02 30.34
CA LEU A 880 2.49 -5.04 29.44
C LEU A 880 3.73 -5.64 30.10
N ASP A 881 3.56 -6.76 30.82
CA ASP A 881 4.67 -7.55 31.32
C ASP A 881 5.18 -8.44 30.19
N MET A 882 6.42 -8.20 29.77
CA MET A 882 7.04 -8.89 28.66
C MET A 882 8.31 -9.61 29.12
N GLY A 883 8.45 -10.86 28.67
CA GLY A 883 9.39 -11.84 29.22
C GLY A 883 10.87 -11.51 29.05
N PRO A 884 11.76 -12.36 29.60
CA PRO A 884 13.19 -12.06 29.72
C PRO A 884 13.87 -11.80 28.37
N PHE A 885 14.58 -10.68 28.28
CA PHE A 885 15.31 -10.26 27.08
C PHE A 885 16.77 -10.71 27.10
N ASP A 886 17.19 -11.51 26.12
CA ASP A 886 18.61 -11.89 25.97
C ASP A 886 19.44 -10.85 25.19
N LEU A 887 20.18 -10.02 25.91
CA LEU A 887 21.18 -9.10 25.34
C LEU A 887 22.55 -9.77 25.04
N SER A 888 22.76 -11.06 25.36
CA SER A 888 24.03 -11.76 25.11
C SER A 888 24.32 -12.01 23.63
N GLY A 889 23.26 -12.06 22.79
CA GLY A 889 23.35 -12.13 21.33
C GLY A 889 23.96 -10.87 20.73
N ALA A 890 25.30 -10.87 20.63
CA ALA A 890 26.21 -9.92 19.98
C ALA A 890 25.60 -8.54 19.68
N VAL A 891 25.79 -7.59 20.59
CA VAL A 891 25.51 -6.18 20.34
C VAL A 891 26.37 -5.72 19.16
N ASN A 892 25.73 -5.33 18.06
CA ASN A 892 26.41 -5.08 16.79
C ASN A 892 27.05 -3.67 16.79
N CYS A 893 28.10 -3.51 17.60
CA CYS A 893 28.74 -2.23 17.89
C CYS A 893 29.68 -1.78 16.75
N ALA A 894 29.10 -1.27 15.66
CA ALA A 894 29.86 -0.58 14.62
C ALA A 894 30.24 0.85 15.07
N ASN A 895 31.46 1.29 14.71
CA ASN A 895 31.89 2.70 14.81
C ASN A 895 31.58 3.41 16.15
N ASN A 896 31.90 2.75 17.26
CA ASN A 896 31.76 3.29 18.62
C ASN A 896 30.32 3.64 19.07
N LYS A 897 29.29 3.02 18.47
CA LYS A 897 27.93 3.03 19.01
C LYS A 897 27.34 1.63 18.95
N CYS A 898 26.62 1.26 20.01
CA CYS A 898 25.97 -0.03 20.15
C CYS A 898 24.46 0.16 20.01
N LEU A 899 23.84 -0.49 19.03
CA LEU A 899 22.40 -0.47 18.78
C LEU A 899 21.83 -1.89 18.89
N LYS A 900 20.76 -2.07 19.67
CA LYS A 900 19.95 -3.28 19.69
C LYS A 900 18.48 -2.91 19.51
N THR A 901 17.81 -3.53 18.55
CA THR A 901 16.39 -3.33 18.23
C THR A 901 15.57 -4.56 18.67
N PHE A 902 14.40 -4.33 19.24
CA PHE A 902 13.40 -5.36 19.56
C PHE A 902 12.06 -4.97 18.95
N SER A 903 11.48 -5.80 18.09
CA SER A 903 10.17 -5.56 17.45
C SER A 903 9.10 -6.42 18.12
N ILE A 904 8.02 -5.82 18.59
CA ILE A 904 6.95 -6.50 19.34
C ILE A 904 5.59 -6.18 18.70
N PRO A 905 4.67 -7.15 18.57
CA PRO A 905 3.29 -6.89 18.19
C PRO A 905 2.63 -5.89 19.15
N TRP A 906 2.01 -4.87 18.57
CA TRP A 906 1.32 -3.78 19.22
C TRP A 906 -0.12 -3.74 18.67
N VAL A 907 -1.09 -3.26 19.45
CA VAL A 907 -2.52 -3.44 19.12
C VAL A 907 -3.39 -2.25 19.52
N GLN A 908 -2.82 -1.14 20.04
CA GLN A 908 -3.61 -0.04 20.63
C GLN A 908 -2.99 1.36 20.46
N VAL A 909 -3.87 2.34 20.25
CA VAL A 909 -3.57 3.69 19.77
C VAL A 909 -3.19 4.66 20.91
N TRP A 910 -2.14 4.36 21.69
CA TRP A 910 -1.87 5.05 22.98
C TRP A 910 -0.53 5.80 23.06
N GLU A 911 -0.50 6.81 23.94
CA GLU A 911 0.71 7.57 24.31
C GLU A 911 1.46 6.90 25.48
N ILE A 912 2.77 6.76 25.30
CA ILE A 912 3.68 6.21 26.31
C ILE A 912 3.95 7.29 27.36
N GLY A 913 3.40 7.10 28.57
CA GLY A 913 3.63 8.02 29.69
C GLY A 913 4.89 7.70 30.50
N ARG A 914 5.20 6.40 30.69
CA ARG A 914 6.36 5.95 31.47
C ARG A 914 6.90 4.62 30.95
N LEU A 915 8.22 4.51 30.86
CA LEU A 915 8.94 3.25 30.66
C LEU A 915 9.73 2.91 31.94
N ASN A 916 9.36 1.81 32.60
CA ASN A 916 10.17 1.22 33.67
C ASN A 916 10.95 0.03 33.09
N ILE A 917 12.23 -0.09 33.45
CA ILE A 917 13.06 -1.26 33.13
C ILE A 917 13.55 -1.87 34.44
N SER A 918 13.38 -3.17 34.59
CA SER A 918 13.77 -3.97 35.74
C SER A 918 14.50 -5.24 35.27
N TYR A 919 15.00 -6.02 36.22
CA TYR A 919 15.56 -7.36 35.99
C TYR A 919 15.20 -8.26 37.18
N LEU A 920 15.28 -9.58 37.01
CA LEU A 920 15.12 -10.50 38.13
C LEU A 920 16.45 -10.71 38.87
N ASP A 921 16.45 -10.48 40.18
CA ASP A 921 17.59 -10.84 41.02
C ASP A 921 17.72 -12.37 41.20
N LYS A 922 18.76 -12.81 41.90
CA LYS A 922 19.00 -14.24 42.18
C LYS A 922 17.88 -14.91 42.99
N ASN A 923 17.00 -14.13 43.61
CA ASN A 923 15.86 -14.58 44.40
C ASN A 923 14.52 -14.45 43.66
N GLN A 924 14.53 -14.13 42.35
CA GLN A 924 13.35 -13.87 41.52
C GLN A 924 12.54 -12.62 41.91
N ASN A 925 13.16 -11.63 42.56
CA ASN A 925 12.55 -10.31 42.78
C ASN A 925 12.80 -9.41 41.57
N MET A 926 11.78 -8.66 41.12
CA MET A 926 12.00 -7.57 40.16
C MET A 926 12.71 -6.39 40.82
N VAL A 927 13.92 -6.10 40.35
CA VAL A 927 14.74 -4.96 40.80
C VAL A 927 14.84 -3.95 39.64
N PRO A 928 14.60 -2.64 39.85
CA PRO A 928 14.77 -1.63 38.81
C PRO A 928 16.21 -1.58 38.28
N LEU A 929 16.36 -1.52 36.96
CA LEU A 929 17.66 -1.34 36.31
C LEU A 929 18.00 0.16 36.29
N ASN A 930 19.17 0.52 36.82
CA ASN A 930 19.70 1.86 36.61
C ASN A 930 20.22 2.01 35.16
N VAL A 931 19.33 2.38 34.24
CA VAL A 931 19.58 2.44 32.79
C VAL A 931 20.69 3.41 32.39
N THR A 932 20.97 4.46 33.18
CA THR A 932 22.01 5.47 32.86
C THR A 932 23.41 4.86 32.82
N ASN A 933 23.64 3.75 33.53
CA ASN A 933 24.92 3.03 33.54
C ASN A 933 25.17 2.19 32.27
N TYR A 934 24.13 1.97 31.44
CA TYR A 934 24.15 0.99 30.34
C TYR A 934 23.73 1.59 28.99
N PHE A 935 22.90 2.64 28.98
CA PHE A 935 22.34 3.25 27.77
C PHE A 935 22.32 4.77 27.91
N ASP A 936 22.70 5.52 26.87
CA ASP A 936 22.55 6.98 26.85
C ASP A 936 21.24 7.42 26.19
N LYS A 937 20.64 6.57 25.36
CA LYS A 937 19.29 6.77 24.80
C LYS A 937 18.54 5.45 24.66
N ILE A 938 17.24 5.50 24.92
CA ILE A 938 16.29 4.43 24.58
C ILE A 938 15.27 5.06 23.63
N ILE A 939 15.05 4.47 22.47
CA ILE A 939 14.07 4.96 21.50
C ILE A 939 12.94 3.94 21.43
N ILE A 940 11.69 4.38 21.54
CA ILE A 940 10.54 3.54 21.23
C ILE A 940 9.90 4.09 19.97
N HIS A 941 9.86 3.29 18.92
CA HIS A 941 9.25 3.60 17.63
C HIS A 941 8.01 2.73 17.44
N THR A 942 6.83 3.30 17.59
CA THR A 942 5.57 2.61 17.26
C THR A 942 5.23 2.84 15.79
N ILE A 943 5.11 1.75 15.05
CA ILE A 943 4.58 1.69 13.70
C ILE A 943 3.17 1.13 13.84
N THR A 944 2.15 1.98 13.79
CA THR A 944 0.77 1.52 13.58
C THR A 944 0.45 1.51 12.10
N THR A 945 -0.69 0.95 11.72
CA THR A 945 -1.21 1.15 10.37
C THR A 945 -1.47 2.64 10.11
N ALA A 946 -1.90 3.38 11.15
CA ALA A 946 -2.30 4.78 11.10
C ALA A 946 -1.15 5.82 11.14
N TYR A 947 -0.02 5.52 11.79
CA TYR A 947 1.07 6.47 11.99
C TYR A 947 2.38 5.78 12.41
N SER A 948 3.49 6.51 12.36
CA SER A 948 4.80 6.06 12.79
C SER A 948 5.41 7.07 13.78
N ARG A 949 5.31 6.82 15.09
CA ARG A 949 5.76 7.75 16.15
C ARG A 949 7.04 7.28 16.83
N GLY A 950 8.00 8.19 16.99
CA GLY A 950 9.25 7.95 17.72
C GLY A 950 9.33 8.71 19.05
N TYR A 951 9.49 8.00 20.16
CA TYR A 951 9.79 8.53 21.48
C TYR A 951 11.28 8.36 21.77
N VAL A 952 11.98 9.43 22.15
CA VAL A 952 13.41 9.37 22.54
C VAL A 952 13.55 9.65 24.02
N PHE A 953 13.78 8.60 24.81
CA PHE A 953 14.08 8.68 26.22
C PHE A 953 15.58 8.87 26.43
N VAL A 954 15.98 9.98 27.06
CA VAL A 954 17.33 10.18 27.57
C VAL A 954 17.31 9.88 29.07
N PRO A 955 17.98 8.82 29.55
CA PRO A 955 18.05 8.52 30.97
C PRO A 955 18.68 9.68 31.74
N ASN A 956 17.98 10.19 32.75
CA ASN A 956 18.47 11.27 33.60
C ASN A 956 18.83 10.74 35.01
N ILE A 957 19.92 11.25 35.60
CA ILE A 957 20.40 10.82 36.92
C ILE A 957 19.74 11.69 37.98
N THR A 958 18.65 11.22 38.59
CA THR A 958 18.08 11.82 39.80
C THR A 958 18.60 11.08 41.03
N GLU A 959 19.41 11.73 41.86
CA GLU A 959 20.33 11.07 42.82
C GLU A 959 19.70 10.33 44.02
N THR A 960 18.36 10.30 44.19
CA THR A 960 17.75 9.96 45.49
C THR A 960 16.63 8.91 45.50
N THR A 961 16.27 8.27 44.38
CA THR A 961 15.24 7.21 44.36
C THR A 961 15.69 5.93 43.66
N THR A 962 15.33 4.79 44.23
CA THR A 962 15.51 3.43 43.64
C THR A 962 14.63 3.17 42.41
N TRP A 963 13.89 4.17 41.97
CA TRP A 963 13.05 4.17 40.77
C TRP A 963 13.49 5.34 39.90
N ILE A 964 13.74 5.08 38.62
CA ILE A 964 13.85 6.13 37.62
C ILE A 964 12.42 6.49 37.21
N GLU A 965 12.07 7.77 37.36
CA GLU A 965 10.77 8.31 36.98
C GLU A 965 10.97 9.23 35.78
N ILE A 966 10.70 8.69 34.58
CA ILE A 966 10.82 9.44 33.34
C ILE A 966 9.49 10.14 33.07
N ASN A 967 9.31 11.34 33.62
CA ASN A 967 8.11 12.14 33.39
C ASN A 967 8.18 12.86 32.04
N THR A 968 7.29 12.50 31.11
CA THR A 968 7.04 13.26 29.88
C THR A 968 5.88 14.24 30.10
N THR A 969 6.14 15.54 30.10
CA THR A 969 5.08 16.56 29.99
C THR A 969 4.70 16.73 28.53
N ILE A 970 3.60 16.11 28.12
CA ILE A 970 2.95 16.32 26.82
C ILE A 970 1.53 16.83 27.08
N SER A 971 1.09 17.84 26.31
CA SER A 971 -0.15 18.55 26.54
C SER A 971 -1.21 18.30 25.46
N HIS A 972 -2.24 17.53 25.81
CA HIS A 972 -3.56 17.39 25.16
C HIS A 972 -3.66 16.74 23.74
N PRO A 973 -4.62 15.82 23.50
CA PRO A 973 -4.79 15.08 22.22
C PRO A 973 -6.01 15.53 21.38
N ILE A 974 -6.11 15.08 20.11
CA ILE A 974 -7.35 14.68 19.38
C ILE A 974 -7.06 13.95 18.03
N ASN A 975 -8.05 13.21 17.53
CA ASN A 975 -8.04 12.22 16.41
C ASN A 975 -7.85 12.75 14.96
N SER A 976 -7.39 11.88 14.04
CA SER A 976 -8.11 11.55 12.78
C SER A 976 -7.60 10.25 12.10
N THR A 977 -8.30 9.78 11.06
CA THR A 977 -8.21 8.45 10.43
C THR A 977 -7.60 8.43 9.02
N THR A 978 -7.47 7.22 8.42
CA THR A 978 -7.30 6.86 6.99
C THR A 978 -5.87 6.68 6.45
N ILE A 979 -5.64 5.56 5.74
CA ILE A 979 -4.33 4.92 5.43
C ILE A 979 -4.37 4.29 4.03
N ASN A 980 -3.21 4.07 3.38
CA ASN A 980 -2.98 2.89 2.52
C ASN A 980 -1.46 2.52 2.42
N THR A 981 -1.19 1.27 2.05
CA THR A 981 -0.07 0.40 2.51
C THR A 981 1.28 0.49 1.76
N VAL A 982 2.41 0.12 2.40
CA VAL A 982 3.75 -0.09 1.77
C VAL A 982 4.52 -1.26 2.44
N VAL A 983 5.28 -2.02 1.63
CA VAL A 983 6.00 -3.28 1.96
C VAL A 983 7.51 -3.04 2.26
N ILE A 984 8.15 -3.93 3.04
CA ILE A 984 9.60 -3.87 3.39
C ILE A 984 10.29 -5.21 3.11
N THR A 985 11.48 -5.17 2.49
CA THR A 985 12.34 -6.35 2.19
C THR A 985 13.61 -6.35 3.07
N THR A 986 14.15 -7.53 3.41
CA THR A 986 15.36 -7.69 4.23
C THR A 986 16.44 -8.55 3.56
N THR A 987 17.69 -8.08 3.58
CA THR A 987 18.86 -8.82 3.05
C THR A 987 19.78 -9.31 4.17
N THR A 988 20.18 -10.57 4.11
CA THR A 988 21.15 -11.20 5.02
C THR A 988 22.48 -11.48 4.32
N THR A 989 23.61 -11.35 5.04
CA THR A 989 24.94 -11.67 4.51
C THR A 989 25.71 -12.60 5.45
N ASN A 990 26.03 -13.81 4.97
CA ASN A 990 26.91 -14.76 5.64
C ASN A 990 28.37 -14.59 5.15
N SER A 991 29.35 -14.64 6.06
CA SER A 991 30.75 -14.93 5.71
C SER A 991 31.54 -15.45 6.93
N THR A 992 32.55 -16.29 6.68
CA THR A 992 33.17 -17.17 7.70
C THR A 992 34.69 -17.00 7.83
N LYS A 993 35.14 -16.80 9.08
CA LYS A 993 36.47 -17.10 9.69
C LYS A 993 37.70 -16.17 9.44
N PRO A 994 38.71 -16.20 10.35
CA PRO A 994 39.76 -15.16 10.60
C PRO A 994 41.16 -15.58 10.05
N PRO A 995 42.36 -14.90 10.25
CA PRO A 995 42.84 -13.98 11.33
C PRO A 995 43.53 -12.67 10.79
N THR A 996 44.25 -11.77 11.51
CA THR A 996 45.33 -11.93 12.53
C THR A 996 45.65 -10.61 13.29
N LYS A 997 46.45 -10.71 14.38
CA LYS A 997 46.84 -9.67 15.36
C LYS A 997 47.61 -8.45 14.81
N TYR A 998 47.41 -7.29 15.45
CA TYR A 998 48.48 -6.31 15.76
C TYR A 998 48.26 -5.68 17.16
N THR A 999 49.35 -5.27 17.82
CA THR A 999 49.39 -4.75 19.20
C THR A 999 50.26 -3.50 19.28
N VAL A 1000 49.72 -2.33 19.66
CA VAL A 1000 50.44 -1.15 20.20
C VAL A 1000 49.44 -0.37 21.10
N THR A 1001 49.52 -0.45 22.43
CA THR A 1001 50.29 0.37 23.42
C THR A 1001 49.62 1.69 23.86
N ASN A 1002 49.49 1.81 25.19
CA ASN A 1002 48.86 2.86 26.01
C ASN A 1002 49.22 4.33 25.70
N LEU A 1003 48.28 5.26 25.99
CA LEU A 1003 48.58 6.50 26.75
C LEU A 1003 47.34 7.17 27.40
N ASN A 1004 47.08 6.74 28.63
CA ASN A 1004 46.65 7.49 29.83
C ASN A 1004 46.44 9.03 29.74
N ILE A 1005 45.29 9.56 30.23
CA ILE A 1005 45.14 10.52 31.39
C ILE A 1005 43.78 11.27 31.46
N THR A 1006 43.05 11.01 32.55
CA THR A 1006 42.03 11.76 33.34
C THR A 1006 41.07 12.84 32.79
N ASN A 1007 39.80 12.71 33.20
CA ASN A 1007 38.73 13.74 33.27
C ASN A 1007 38.83 14.65 34.51
N THR A 1008 38.24 15.86 34.43
CA THR A 1008 37.46 16.59 35.48
C THR A 1008 36.77 17.83 34.84
N THR A 1009 35.43 17.95 34.71
CA THR A 1009 34.39 18.50 35.66
C THR A 1009 34.49 20.03 35.91
N ILE A 1010 33.43 20.87 36.07
CA ILE A 1010 31.97 20.68 36.35
C ILE A 1010 31.14 21.99 36.10
N SER A 1011 29.80 21.93 36.21
CA SER A 1011 28.79 22.99 36.56
C SER A 1011 28.10 23.88 35.50
N ASP A 1012 26.86 24.25 35.86
CA ASP A 1012 25.78 24.87 35.07
C ASP A 1012 25.46 26.35 35.40
N ALA A 1013 24.55 26.92 34.59
CA ALA A 1013 23.51 27.91 34.92
C ALA A 1013 23.82 29.43 35.03
N LEU A 1014 23.45 30.16 33.96
CA LEU A 1014 22.38 31.20 33.94
C LEU A 1014 22.24 32.13 35.19
N GLN A 1015 22.44 33.45 35.10
CA GLN A 1015 21.50 34.39 34.43
C GLN A 1015 22.02 35.85 34.24
N THR A 1016 21.41 36.53 33.25
CA THR A 1016 21.14 38.00 33.11
C THR A 1016 22.24 39.07 32.89
N ASN A 1017 22.11 39.69 31.70
CA ASN A 1017 22.08 41.14 31.41
C ASN A 1017 23.35 42.04 31.28
N THR A 1018 23.34 42.72 30.12
CA THR A 1018 23.78 44.11 29.81
C THR A 1018 25.26 44.47 29.58
N SER A 1019 25.47 44.98 28.34
CA SER A 1019 26.33 46.11 27.92
C SER A 1019 27.86 46.03 27.90
N LEU A 1020 28.38 46.24 26.67
CA LEU A 1020 29.49 47.13 26.27
C LEU A 1020 30.94 46.90 26.76
N ALA A 1021 31.81 46.79 25.74
CA ALA A 1021 33.13 47.40 25.60
C ALA A 1021 34.38 46.77 26.28
N LEU A 1022 35.33 46.41 25.40
CA LEU A 1022 36.79 46.64 25.45
C LEU A 1022 37.66 46.14 26.63
N SER A 1023 38.70 45.41 26.20
CA SER A 1023 40.11 45.47 26.64
C SER A 1023 40.64 44.53 27.74
N ASN A 1024 41.61 43.71 27.30
CA ASN A 1024 42.97 43.52 27.83
C ASN A 1024 43.27 43.14 29.31
N PHE A 1025 44.08 42.07 29.38
CA PHE A 1025 45.29 41.89 30.22
C PHE A 1025 45.21 41.40 31.70
N THR A 1026 45.63 40.13 31.83
CA THR A 1026 46.68 39.59 32.75
C THR A 1026 46.48 39.42 34.26
N THR A 1027 47.02 38.26 34.73
CA THR A 1027 47.76 38.01 36.00
C THR A 1027 46.99 38.10 37.33
N HIS A 1028 47.39 37.41 38.40
CA HIS A 1028 48.00 36.07 38.65
C HIS A 1028 47.96 35.91 40.18
N ASP A 1029 47.74 34.69 40.70
CA ASP A 1029 48.19 34.22 42.04
C ASP A 1029 47.65 34.91 43.33
N THR A 1030 47.63 34.28 44.52
CA THR A 1030 47.63 32.86 44.98
C THR A 1030 47.20 32.83 46.48
N LEU A 1031 47.14 31.61 47.04
CA LEU A 1031 47.34 31.23 48.47
C LEU A 1031 46.14 31.09 49.44
N GLN A 1032 45.73 29.82 49.54
CA GLN A 1032 45.63 28.99 50.76
C GLN A 1032 44.51 29.18 51.80
N PRO A 1033 43.80 28.08 52.14
CA PRO A 1033 42.92 27.98 53.31
C PRO A 1033 43.56 27.16 54.46
N LEU A 1034 42.97 27.27 55.66
CA LEU A 1034 43.12 26.32 56.75
C LEU A 1034 41.75 25.75 57.19
N GLN A 1035 41.80 24.45 57.47
CA GLN A 1035 40.90 23.55 58.23
C GLN A 1035 40.38 24.10 59.60
N PRO A 1036 39.58 23.36 60.43
CA PRO A 1036 39.02 21.98 60.30
C PRO A 1036 37.60 21.68 60.91
N LEU A 1037 37.18 20.40 60.81
CA LEU A 1037 36.51 19.54 61.84
C LEU A 1037 34.99 19.65 62.22
N ASN A 1038 34.27 18.59 61.81
CA ASN A 1038 33.46 17.64 62.61
C ASN A 1038 32.09 17.95 63.28
N ASN A 1039 31.13 17.12 62.86
CA ASN A 1039 30.31 16.16 63.64
C ASN A 1039 28.85 16.45 64.08
N ALA A 1040 28.00 15.50 63.62
CA ALA A 1040 27.04 14.70 64.39
C ALA A 1040 25.61 15.24 64.71
N SER A 1041 24.68 14.89 63.82
CA SER A 1041 23.48 14.06 64.08
C SER A 1041 22.79 14.06 65.47
N ASN A 1042 21.46 14.24 65.48
CA ASN A 1042 20.52 13.11 65.69
C ASN A 1042 19.04 13.42 65.39
N SER A 1043 18.19 12.40 65.51
CA SER A 1043 16.88 12.20 64.87
C SER A 1043 15.63 12.49 65.73
N GLY A 1044 14.44 12.48 65.11
CA GLY A 1044 13.13 12.42 65.78
C GLY A 1044 11.93 12.41 64.81
N HIS A 1045 11.04 11.42 64.94
CA HIS A 1045 9.80 11.26 64.12
C HIS A 1045 8.57 11.95 64.75
N LEU A 1046 7.57 12.35 63.93
CA LEU A 1046 6.14 12.05 64.17
C LEU A 1046 5.22 12.31 62.94
N HIS A 1047 4.09 11.58 62.85
CA HIS A 1047 2.94 11.85 61.96
C HIS A 1047 1.88 12.75 62.64
N VAL A 1048 0.95 13.34 61.87
CA VAL A 1048 -0.51 13.45 62.17
C VAL A 1048 -1.30 14.09 61.00
N TYR A 1049 -2.58 13.71 60.83
CA TYR A 1049 -3.58 14.23 59.86
C TYR A 1049 -4.31 15.50 60.36
N TYR A 1050 -4.93 16.30 59.46
CA TYR A 1050 -6.18 17.03 59.77
C TYR A 1050 -7.07 17.29 58.53
N THR A 1051 -8.37 17.45 58.80
CA THR A 1051 -9.51 17.73 57.89
C THR A 1051 -10.31 18.94 58.47
N LEU A 1052 -11.36 19.44 57.77
CA LEU A 1052 -12.40 20.44 58.20
C LEU A 1052 -12.06 21.93 57.90
N VAL A 1053 -13.01 22.86 57.68
CA VAL A 1053 -14.40 22.86 57.10
C VAL A 1053 -14.85 24.32 56.82
N GLY A 1054 -15.71 24.54 55.81
CA GLY A 1054 -16.83 25.53 55.79
C GLY A 1054 -16.59 27.06 55.86
N GLY A 1055 -17.46 27.84 55.20
CA GLY A 1055 -17.48 29.32 55.33
C GLY A 1055 -18.45 30.05 54.37
N SER A 1056 -19.70 30.24 54.80
CA SER A 1056 -20.85 30.75 54.03
C SER A 1056 -20.85 32.23 53.57
N ALA A 1057 -21.47 32.46 52.39
CA ALA A 1057 -22.48 33.49 51.99
C ALA A 1057 -22.48 34.96 52.52
N VAL A 1058 -22.92 35.92 51.66
CA VAL A 1058 -24.14 36.78 51.85
C VAL A 1058 -24.36 37.83 50.73
N ASN A 1059 -25.60 37.91 50.24
CA ASN A 1059 -26.40 38.96 49.55
C ASN A 1059 -25.80 40.32 49.08
N SER A 1060 -26.23 40.80 47.89
CA SER A 1060 -27.37 41.75 47.71
C SER A 1060 -27.53 42.32 46.27
N ALA A 1061 -28.69 42.91 45.95
CA ALA A 1061 -29.15 43.41 44.63
C ALA A 1061 -29.10 44.99 44.58
N PRO A 1062 -29.83 45.79 43.74
CA PRO A 1062 -30.79 45.53 42.63
C PRO A 1062 -30.81 46.53 41.41
N SER A 1063 -31.78 46.35 40.49
CA SER A 1063 -32.48 47.40 39.67
C SER A 1063 -31.79 47.95 38.38
N SER A 1064 -32.45 48.51 37.33
CA SER A 1064 -33.88 48.79 37.02
C SER A 1064 -34.17 49.07 35.51
N SER A 1065 -35.46 49.03 35.10
CA SER A 1065 -36.14 49.66 33.92
C SER A 1065 -35.86 49.15 32.48
N GLY A 1066 -36.81 49.16 31.52
CA GLY A 1066 -38.28 49.37 31.58
C GLY A 1066 -38.97 49.76 30.24
N PHE A 1067 -40.16 49.19 29.94
CA PHE A 1067 -41.18 49.58 28.93
C PHE A 1067 -40.81 49.49 27.41
N ASP A 1068 -41.71 49.25 26.44
CA ASP A 1068 -43.19 49.10 26.45
C ASP A 1068 -43.76 48.11 25.38
N ARG A 1069 -45.08 47.86 25.43
CA ARG A 1069 -45.95 46.94 24.62
C ARG A 1069 -46.78 47.73 23.56
N PRO A 1070 -47.66 47.17 22.66
CA PRO A 1070 -48.59 46.03 22.90
C PRO A 1070 -49.10 45.12 21.73
N ARG A 1071 -49.66 43.95 22.12
CA ARG A 1071 -50.84 43.17 21.57
C ARG A 1071 -50.90 42.82 20.06
N SER A 1072 -51.40 41.66 19.60
CA SER A 1072 -51.81 40.34 20.15
C SER A 1072 -52.00 39.37 18.95
N SER A 1073 -52.45 38.10 18.98
CA SER A 1073 -53.06 37.23 20.02
C SER A 1073 -52.82 35.74 19.69
N ASP A 1074 -53.14 34.85 20.65
CA ASP A 1074 -53.51 33.42 20.58
C ASP A 1074 -52.84 32.44 19.60
N PRO A 1075 -52.30 31.33 20.15
CA PRO A 1075 -52.69 30.01 19.66
C PRO A 1075 -53.13 29.03 20.79
N ILE A 1076 -54.05 28.12 20.45
CA ILE A 1076 -54.57 27.08 21.34
C ILE A 1076 -53.82 25.75 21.10
N LEU A 1077 -53.25 25.23 22.19
CA LEU A 1077 -53.13 23.82 22.62
C LEU A 1077 -52.98 22.68 21.58
N ILE A 1078 -51.95 21.84 21.77
CA ILE A 1078 -52.07 20.37 22.00
C ILE A 1078 -50.81 19.86 22.71
N LEU A 1079 -50.95 18.79 23.51
CA LEU A 1079 -50.08 18.41 24.63
C LEU A 1079 -48.84 17.58 24.23
N ARG A 1080 -47.75 17.74 24.99
CA ARG A 1080 -46.65 16.76 25.11
C ARG A 1080 -46.24 16.65 26.58
N PHE A 1081 -46.26 15.44 27.14
CA PHE A 1081 -46.00 15.21 28.57
C PHE A 1081 -44.50 15.28 28.92
N CYS A 1082 -44.20 15.81 30.12
CA CYS A 1082 -42.85 15.84 30.69
C CYS A 1082 -42.64 14.72 31.73
N ARG A 1083 -41.49 14.04 31.61
CA ARG A 1083 -40.45 13.73 32.64
C ARG A 1083 -40.85 13.80 34.14
N PRO A 1084 -40.28 12.91 34.99
CA PRO A 1084 -38.92 13.17 35.50
C PRO A 1084 -37.97 11.96 35.64
N GLN A 1085 -36.71 12.28 35.96
CA GLN A 1085 -35.60 11.36 36.23
C GLN A 1085 -35.52 11.03 37.74
N SER A 1086 -34.89 9.88 38.05
CA SER A 1086 -34.01 9.59 39.20
C SER A 1086 -34.36 10.06 40.62
N ILE A 1087 -34.36 9.11 41.58
CA ILE A 1087 -33.78 9.27 42.92
C ILE A 1087 -33.22 7.92 43.39
N ASP A 1088 -32.35 7.97 44.39
CA ASP A 1088 -31.30 7.00 44.73
C ASP A 1088 -31.57 6.20 46.03
N CYS A 1089 -30.68 5.24 46.32
CA CYS A 1089 -30.31 4.70 47.65
C CYS A 1089 -31.13 3.60 48.40
N THR A 1090 -30.40 2.49 48.64
CA THR A 1090 -30.17 1.75 49.92
C THR A 1090 -31.19 0.72 50.49
N GLU A 1091 -30.67 -0.52 50.65
CA GLU A 1091 -30.77 -1.46 51.81
C GLU A 1091 -32.16 -1.95 52.33
N ASN A 1092 -32.38 -3.19 52.83
CA ASN A 1092 -31.49 -4.33 53.15
C ASN A 1092 -32.26 -5.68 53.30
N ILE A 1093 -31.52 -6.82 53.35
CA ILE A 1093 -31.85 -8.16 53.92
C ILE A 1093 -32.91 -9.05 53.21
N GLY A 1094 -32.55 -10.32 52.87
CA GLY A 1094 -33.56 -11.29 52.39
C GLY A 1094 -33.25 -12.77 52.04
N GLY A 1095 -32.04 -13.34 52.25
CA GLY A 1095 -31.86 -14.81 52.41
C GLY A 1095 -31.66 -15.76 51.18
N GLU A 1096 -30.56 -16.53 51.23
CA GLU A 1096 -30.36 -17.93 50.78
C GLU A 1096 -30.74 -18.36 49.34
N ASN A 1097 -29.86 -18.86 48.46
CA ASN A 1097 -28.83 -19.90 48.66
C ASN A 1097 -27.77 -19.87 47.54
N LEU A 1098 -26.52 -20.23 47.87
CA LEU A 1098 -25.36 -20.25 46.94
C LEU A 1098 -24.84 -21.68 46.75
N SER A 1099 -24.43 -22.02 45.52
CA SER A 1099 -23.58 -23.20 45.25
C SER A 1099 -22.76 -22.96 43.98
N LEU A 1100 -21.49 -22.59 44.14
CA LEU A 1100 -20.52 -22.58 43.05
C LEU A 1100 -20.06 -24.02 42.75
N LEU A 1101 -19.87 -24.35 41.47
CA LEU A 1101 -19.07 -25.50 41.06
C LEU A 1101 -17.88 -25.05 40.21
N TYR A 1102 -16.68 -25.21 40.78
CA TYR A 1102 -15.42 -25.13 40.04
C TYR A 1102 -15.22 -26.42 39.23
N ILE A 1103 -14.87 -26.32 37.94
CA ILE A 1103 -14.33 -27.45 37.19
C ILE A 1103 -12.83 -27.26 37.02
N LYS A 1104 -12.06 -28.18 37.61
CA LYS A 1104 -10.60 -28.23 37.55
C LYS A 1104 -10.21 -29.41 36.64
N MET A 1105 -9.36 -29.15 35.64
CA MET A 1105 -8.90 -30.18 34.71
C MET A 1105 -8.13 -31.28 35.45
N PHE A 1106 -8.34 -32.55 35.04
CA PHE A 1106 -7.52 -33.68 35.47
C PHE A 1106 -6.89 -34.35 34.26
N SER A 1107 -5.56 -34.42 34.27
CA SER A 1107 -4.78 -35.34 33.44
C SER A 1107 -4.69 -36.69 34.12
N SER A 1108 -4.84 -37.79 33.37
CA SER A 1108 -4.43 -39.12 33.83
C SER A 1108 -3.76 -39.90 32.70
N ALA A 1109 -2.46 -40.14 32.84
CA ALA A 1109 -1.71 -41.06 31.99
C ALA A 1109 -1.92 -42.52 32.44
N ILE A 1110 -1.91 -43.46 31.50
CA ILE A 1110 -1.76 -44.89 31.77
C ILE A 1110 -0.69 -45.43 30.79
N ASN A 1111 0.37 -46.03 31.35
CA ASN A 1111 1.38 -46.82 30.63
C ASN A 1111 0.94 -48.29 30.56
N GLY A 1112 1.24 -49.04 29.48
CA GLY A 1112 0.86 -50.46 29.42
C GLY A 1112 1.17 -51.29 28.16
N THR A 1113 2.42 -51.31 27.69
CA THR A 1113 3.11 -52.47 27.04
C THR A 1113 2.43 -53.36 25.96
N ASN A 1114 2.92 -53.21 24.72
CA ASN A 1114 3.48 -54.23 23.79
C ASN A 1114 2.76 -55.55 23.36
N SER A 1115 2.67 -55.66 22.02
CA SER A 1115 3.00 -56.81 21.13
C SER A 1115 2.14 -58.09 21.09
N ALA A 1116 1.53 -58.35 19.93
CA ALA A 1116 1.76 -59.56 19.10
C ALA A 1116 1.19 -59.43 17.67
N SER A 1117 1.73 -60.25 16.77
CA SER A 1117 1.60 -60.36 15.30
C SER A 1117 0.21 -60.55 14.66
N SER A 1118 0.18 -60.25 13.35
CA SER A 1118 -0.83 -60.49 12.29
C SER A 1118 -1.16 -61.98 12.01
N PRO A 1119 -1.93 -62.35 10.95
CA PRO A 1119 -2.78 -61.59 10.01
C PRO A 1119 -4.22 -62.15 9.84
N PHE A 1120 -5.08 -61.48 9.07
CA PHE A 1120 -5.93 -62.15 8.07
C PHE A 1120 -6.50 -61.16 7.05
N ASP A 1121 -6.26 -61.43 5.76
CA ASP A 1121 -6.96 -60.80 4.64
C ASP A 1121 -8.40 -61.32 4.53
N ASN A 1122 -9.32 -60.45 4.14
CA ASN A 1122 -10.28 -60.72 3.06
C ASN A 1122 -11.01 -59.42 2.69
N GLY A 1123 -10.91 -59.01 1.43
CA GLY A 1123 -11.51 -57.78 0.93
C GLY A 1123 -12.99 -57.93 0.58
N VAL A 1124 -13.70 -56.80 0.55
CA VAL A 1124 -14.97 -56.66 -0.17
C VAL A 1124 -14.94 -55.35 -0.95
N THR A 1125 -14.83 -55.46 -2.27
CA THR A 1125 -14.92 -54.33 -3.21
C THR A 1125 -16.37 -54.20 -3.66
N TYR A 1126 -17.02 -53.06 -3.42
CA TYR A 1126 -18.34 -52.78 -3.98
C TYR A 1126 -18.22 -51.91 -5.23
N THR A 1127 -18.44 -52.52 -6.39
CA THR A 1127 -18.61 -51.83 -7.67
C THR A 1127 -20.10 -51.71 -7.96
N MET A 1128 -20.65 -50.49 -8.04
CA MET A 1128 -22.00 -50.26 -8.58
C MET A 1128 -21.90 -49.62 -9.96
N TYR A 1129 -22.53 -50.27 -10.95
CA TYR A 1129 -22.81 -49.68 -12.26
C TYR A 1129 -24.11 -48.85 -12.19
N PRO A 1130 -24.28 -47.82 -13.03
CA PRO A 1130 -25.44 -46.95 -12.99
C PRO A 1130 -26.67 -47.65 -13.57
N ASN A 1131 -27.83 -47.42 -12.95
CA ASN A 1131 -29.12 -47.75 -13.53
C ASN A 1131 -29.75 -46.51 -14.16
N THR A 1132 -30.24 -46.65 -15.38
CA THR A 1132 -31.05 -45.66 -16.09
C THR A 1132 -32.43 -45.53 -15.45
N GLY A 1133 -32.87 -44.29 -15.23
CA GLY A 1133 -34.20 -43.93 -14.72
C GLY A 1133 -34.35 -42.42 -14.66
#